data_AF-A0A934WPN7-F1
#
_entry.id   AF-A0A934WPN7-F1
#
_cell.length_a   1.000
_cell.length_b   1.000
_cell.length_c   1.000
_cell.angle_alpha   90.00
_cell.angle_beta   90.00
_cell.angle_gamma   90.00
#
_symmetry.space_group_name_H-M   'P 1'
#
loop_
_entity.id
_entity.type
_entity.pdbx_description
1 polymer ?
#
loop_
_entity_poly.entity_id
_entity_poly.type
_entity_poly.pdbx_seq_one_letter_code
_entity_poly.pdbx_strand_id
1 'polypeptide(L)'
;MMTKKALGLLLALSMIIGCCCAVGLSARAVDKDIALTAESSNDDDFNADSASDRQKLLDLERDLPGKLDLRDYNGKNYVTPVKLQNPYGSCWAFAMAGAAEISYLYENDMGVPTGEVNDQVDFSEKYISWYMHHALTQDDVLAGSIPASQVGEGFDLSAAESIDRNFAYDIAGNPLFGVNFYASGFGPVDESTSVNGEFPYVYVGKNRWRNSDPDKVSEELATLRKARVYRETKRYAQSFADAGVIDSVDDFDAWFENNWLQDMNYYRSALAQPGYSAADDWTLPNTAAYRSPEIEAYFKSSFVLPCPCTMDDEGEYQFDRSGVAAIKSELSKGRGVSIGMLADQSRPNEDMNDEGYLNTKNWAQYYNGPTQMNHLVTIVGYDDNYAKENFTRTVEGETVAGSTPPENGAFIVKNSWGSLTDEDRRTAGQTQYGDPVYQSPNANKWGVSDSGYFYLSYYDHSICTPITFSFYDDDETEFYELNCDQYDLMQDVAYKELSYNTSRAANIFTAEEDGYLYQISSMVCNPMSTITYKVYANITDEPDSGELLESGEVFKEYAGYQRIDLQNQYFLKKGTRYSIVISQVTTEDKGSYMPISVSVCTNFFASSGAVIRSVINEGESFIDQGQGKGWQDFSRLKEEAEAYFFSKATRGYSQEAIDARYPNGKKDFQVDNLPIKAFLIPADTVTEGLIGDADLNNEITVTDATTIQRFDCQMIGLSRKALQLADVDLDEKVTILDATWIQRKVAGISAPDAIGKVIFLRNEN
;
A
#
# COMPACT_ATOMS: atom_id res chain seq x y z
N MET A 1 14.01 8.54 58.15
CA MET A 1 12.72 9.25 57.96
C MET A 1 12.95 10.38 56.96
N MET A 2 12.83 10.08 55.67
CA MET A 2 12.78 11.10 54.63
C MET A 2 11.33 11.59 54.52
N THR A 3 11.13 12.90 54.59
CA THR A 3 9.83 13.57 54.62
C THR A 3 9.07 13.39 53.32
N LYS A 4 7.72 13.36 53.38
CA LYS A 4 6.77 13.18 52.27
C LYS A 4 6.96 14.10 51.03
N LYS A 5 7.85 15.11 51.09
CA LYS A 5 8.31 15.88 49.91
C LYS A 5 9.35 15.16 49.05
N ALA A 6 10.02 14.13 49.56
CA ALA A 6 11.02 13.34 48.84
C ALA A 6 10.42 12.13 48.09
N LEU A 7 9.18 11.72 48.42
CA LEU A 7 8.49 10.64 47.70
C LEU A 7 7.73 11.16 46.47
N GLY A 8 7.31 12.43 46.47
CA GLY A 8 6.78 13.11 45.28
C GLY A 8 7.85 13.39 44.21
N LEU A 9 9.14 13.43 44.60
CA LEU A 9 10.25 13.65 43.68
C LEU A 9 10.60 12.39 42.86
N LEU A 10 10.38 11.18 43.40
CA LEU A 10 10.66 9.92 42.68
C LEU A 10 9.55 9.53 41.68
N LEU A 11 8.33 10.04 41.84
CA LEU A 11 7.27 9.91 40.84
C LEU A 11 7.36 10.99 39.75
N ALA A 12 7.81 12.20 40.09
CA ALA A 12 8.02 13.28 39.11
C ALA A 12 9.33 13.14 38.29
N LEU A 13 10.39 12.53 38.85
CA LEU A 13 11.63 12.24 38.11
C LEU A 13 11.56 11.02 37.18
N SER A 14 10.43 10.31 37.13
CA SER A 14 10.17 9.30 36.09
C SER A 14 9.57 9.89 34.80
N MET A 15 9.33 11.21 34.76
CA MET A 15 8.75 11.86 33.58
C MET A 15 9.73 12.61 32.68
N ILE A 16 10.93 13.03 33.10
CA ILE A 16 11.84 13.77 32.19
C ILE A 16 13.32 13.60 32.58
N ILE A 17 14.00 12.57 32.07
CA ILE A 17 15.37 12.58 31.50
C ILE A 17 15.44 11.41 30.50
N GLY A 18 15.61 11.72 29.21
CA GLY A 18 15.71 10.74 28.12
C GLY A 18 14.95 11.17 26.87
N CYS A 19 15.15 12.42 26.43
CA CYS A 19 14.75 12.89 25.12
C CYS A 19 15.61 12.16 24.08
N CYS A 20 15.15 10.96 23.75
CA CYS A 20 15.24 10.26 22.47
C CYS A 20 14.43 8.95 22.52
N CYS A 21 13.94 8.56 23.70
CA CYS A 21 13.01 7.45 23.89
C CYS A 21 11.56 7.93 24.18
N ALA A 22 11.26 9.22 24.00
CA ALA A 22 9.97 9.82 24.37
C ALA A 22 9.14 10.37 23.20
N VAL A 23 9.64 10.31 21.95
CA VAL A 23 8.79 10.38 20.75
C VAL A 23 8.20 8.99 20.43
N GLY A 24 8.73 7.95 21.08
CA GLY A 24 8.25 6.57 20.99
C GLY A 24 7.06 6.24 21.91
N LEU A 25 6.59 7.14 22.78
CA LEU A 25 5.39 6.89 23.60
C LEU A 25 4.09 7.29 22.89
N SER A 26 4.13 8.24 21.96
CA SER A 26 3.06 8.40 20.97
C SER A 26 3.15 7.30 19.92
N ALA A 27 4.35 6.93 19.44
CA ALA A 27 4.51 5.84 18.48
C ALA A 27 4.05 4.47 19.04
N ARG A 28 4.35 4.11 20.30
CA ARG A 28 3.82 2.86 20.92
C ARG A 28 2.30 2.84 21.10
N ALA A 29 1.66 4.00 21.23
CA ALA A 29 0.20 4.10 21.29
C ALA A 29 -0.42 4.03 19.88
N VAL A 30 0.19 4.71 18.90
CA VAL A 30 -0.16 4.69 17.48
C VAL A 30 0.01 3.30 16.85
N ASP A 31 1.14 2.63 17.14
CA ASP A 31 1.48 1.29 16.67
C ASP A 31 0.45 0.25 17.15
N LYS A 32 -0.05 0.40 18.38
CA LYS A 32 -1.07 -0.49 18.95
C LYS A 32 -2.50 -0.16 18.49
N ASP A 33 -2.75 1.07 18.05
CA ASP A 33 -4.06 1.54 17.56
C ASP A 33 -4.30 1.20 16.09
N ILE A 34 -3.24 1.11 15.28
CA ILE A 34 -3.30 0.56 13.91
C ILE A 34 -3.24 -0.98 13.95
N ALA A 35 -2.59 -1.57 14.95
CA ALA A 35 -2.62 -3.03 15.17
C ALA A 35 -4.04 -3.60 15.37
N LEU A 36 -5.04 -2.78 15.72
CA LEU A 36 -6.43 -3.22 15.84
C LEU A 36 -7.09 -3.58 14.50
N THR A 37 -6.80 -2.84 13.43
CA THR A 37 -7.30 -3.21 12.09
C THR A 37 -6.57 -4.46 11.58
N ALA A 38 -5.33 -4.66 12.03
CA ALA A 38 -4.64 -5.93 11.86
C ALA A 38 -5.20 -7.07 12.73
N GLU A 39 -5.66 -6.80 13.96
CA GLU A 39 -6.42 -7.77 14.79
C GLU A 39 -7.70 -8.20 14.05
N SER A 40 -8.44 -7.27 13.42
CA SER A 40 -9.57 -7.64 12.55
C SER A 40 -9.18 -8.34 11.25
N SER A 41 -7.91 -8.30 10.84
CA SER A 41 -7.39 -9.01 9.66
C SER A 41 -6.79 -10.39 9.98
N ASN A 42 -6.63 -10.69 11.28
CA ASN A 42 -6.28 -12.02 11.77
C ASN A 42 -7.53 -12.89 11.98
N ASP A 43 -8.72 -12.29 11.92
CA ASP A 43 -10.00 -13.00 11.84
C ASP A 43 -10.14 -13.73 10.48
N ASP A 44 -10.98 -14.77 10.43
CA ASP A 44 -11.20 -15.66 9.28
C ASP A 44 -11.53 -14.95 7.93
N ASP A 45 -11.85 -13.65 7.95
CA ASP A 45 -12.36 -12.86 6.83
C ASP A 45 -11.47 -12.87 5.55
N PHE A 46 -10.17 -13.17 5.68
CA PHE A 46 -9.23 -13.27 4.54
C PHE A 46 -8.64 -14.66 4.30
N ASN A 47 -8.97 -15.63 5.15
CA ASN A 47 -8.36 -16.95 5.08
C ASN A 47 -9.07 -17.86 4.08
N ALA A 48 -8.34 -18.83 3.53
CA ALA A 48 -8.94 -19.95 2.82
C ALA A 48 -9.81 -20.73 3.82
N ASP A 49 -11.10 -20.40 3.86
CA ASP A 49 -11.97 -20.74 4.99
C ASP A 49 -12.33 -22.24 5.04
N SER A 50 -12.30 -22.90 3.87
CA SER A 50 -12.59 -24.33 3.73
C SER A 50 -11.35 -25.21 3.82
N ALA A 51 -11.50 -26.41 4.40
CA ALA A 51 -10.45 -27.43 4.38
C ALA A 51 -10.05 -27.83 2.95
N SER A 52 -10.97 -27.71 1.98
CA SER A 52 -10.69 -28.00 0.58
C SER A 52 -9.81 -26.93 -0.07
N ASP A 53 -9.99 -25.66 0.28
CA ASP A 53 -9.22 -24.56 -0.29
C ASP A 53 -7.83 -24.47 0.32
N ARG A 54 -7.73 -24.69 1.65
CA ARG A 54 -6.43 -24.91 2.30
C ARG A 54 -5.66 -26.05 1.64
N GLN A 55 -6.34 -27.16 1.31
CA GLN A 55 -5.67 -28.28 0.62
C GLN A 55 -5.16 -27.89 -0.78
N LYS A 56 -5.88 -27.06 -1.55
CA LYS A 56 -5.41 -26.60 -2.87
C LYS A 56 -4.12 -25.77 -2.75
N LEU A 57 -4.06 -24.86 -1.77
CA LEU A 57 -2.86 -24.06 -1.51
C LEU A 57 -1.68 -24.96 -1.09
N LEU A 58 -1.94 -25.94 -0.22
CA LEU A 58 -0.93 -26.90 0.21
C LEU A 58 -0.45 -27.79 -0.94
N ASP A 59 -1.33 -28.18 -1.86
CA ASP A 59 -0.96 -28.95 -3.05
C ASP A 59 -0.06 -28.12 -3.99
N LEU A 60 -0.33 -26.82 -4.12
CA LEU A 60 0.50 -25.88 -4.88
C LEU A 60 1.91 -25.76 -4.28
N GLU A 61 2.04 -25.73 -2.95
CA GLU A 61 3.34 -25.67 -2.24
C GLU A 61 4.26 -26.85 -2.60
N ARG A 62 3.69 -28.03 -2.86
CA ARG A 62 4.47 -29.27 -3.07
C ARG A 62 5.34 -29.24 -4.31
N ASP A 63 4.97 -28.43 -5.29
CA ASP A 63 5.68 -28.29 -6.56
C ASP A 63 6.67 -27.11 -6.54
N LEU A 64 6.70 -26.31 -5.47
CA LEU A 64 7.61 -25.19 -5.31
C LEU A 64 9.01 -25.65 -4.87
N PRO A 65 10.09 -24.93 -5.25
CA PRO A 65 11.42 -25.23 -4.77
C PRO A 65 11.51 -25.01 -3.25
N GLY A 66 12.30 -25.81 -2.53
CA GLY A 66 12.49 -25.61 -1.08
C GLY A 66 13.24 -24.34 -0.68
N LYS A 67 13.67 -23.53 -1.66
CA LYS A 67 14.33 -22.25 -1.49
C LYS A 67 14.13 -21.39 -2.74
N LEU A 68 13.80 -20.12 -2.53
CA LEU A 68 13.69 -19.12 -3.58
C LEU A 68 14.19 -17.78 -3.05
N ASP A 69 14.91 -17.02 -3.87
CA ASP A 69 15.39 -15.69 -3.53
C ASP A 69 15.25 -14.79 -4.76
N LEU A 70 14.39 -13.76 -4.72
CA LEU A 70 14.17 -12.87 -5.86
C LEU A 70 15.40 -12.00 -6.17
N ARG A 71 16.40 -11.99 -5.30
CA ARG A 71 17.72 -11.37 -5.55
C ARG A 71 18.63 -12.24 -6.43
N ASP A 72 18.29 -13.52 -6.56
CA ASP A 72 18.97 -14.52 -7.39
C ASP A 72 17.94 -15.50 -7.97
N TYR A 73 17.09 -14.98 -8.86
CA TYR A 73 16.04 -15.75 -9.52
C TYR A 73 16.42 -15.99 -10.98
N ASN A 74 16.81 -17.23 -11.28
CA ASN A 74 17.29 -17.64 -12.62
C ASN A 74 18.47 -16.80 -13.14
N GLY A 75 19.37 -16.36 -12.25
CA GLY A 75 20.53 -15.55 -12.61
C GLY A 75 20.24 -14.05 -12.74
N LYS A 76 19.04 -13.61 -12.34
CA LYS A 76 18.62 -12.21 -12.29
C LYS A 76 18.23 -11.77 -10.88
N ASN A 77 18.45 -10.50 -10.56
CA ASN A 77 17.98 -9.79 -9.37
C ASN A 77 16.79 -8.90 -9.74
N TYR A 78 15.63 -9.19 -9.17
CA TYR A 78 14.39 -8.42 -9.34
C TYR A 78 14.05 -7.55 -8.12
N VAL A 79 14.99 -7.37 -7.19
CA VAL A 79 14.77 -6.64 -5.94
C VAL A 79 15.59 -5.35 -5.93
N THR A 80 14.89 -4.23 -5.75
CA THR A 80 15.50 -2.91 -5.55
C THR A 80 16.21 -2.80 -4.19
N PRO A 81 17.17 -1.87 -4.02
CA PRO A 81 17.83 -1.62 -2.74
C PRO A 81 16.89 -1.41 -1.54
N VAL A 82 17.40 -1.72 -0.34
CA VAL A 82 16.71 -1.44 0.93
C VAL A 82 16.81 0.04 1.25
N LYS A 83 15.74 0.79 0.98
CA LYS A 83 15.59 2.23 1.24
C LYS A 83 15.51 2.55 2.74
N LEU A 84 15.45 3.85 3.08
CA LEU A 84 15.54 4.35 4.46
C LEU A 84 14.33 5.24 4.83
N GLN A 85 13.43 4.73 5.67
CA GLN A 85 12.21 5.44 6.11
C GLN A 85 12.46 6.61 7.08
N ASN A 86 13.63 6.64 7.72
CA ASN A 86 13.96 7.58 8.78
C ASN A 86 13.74 9.04 8.30
N PRO A 87 13.11 9.92 9.10
CA PRO A 87 12.69 9.76 10.50
C PRO A 87 11.24 9.33 10.73
N TYR A 88 10.53 8.94 9.66
CA TYR A 88 9.08 8.84 9.66
C TYR A 88 8.56 7.45 10.04
N GLY A 89 7.36 7.40 10.62
CA GLY A 89 6.54 6.20 10.83
C GLY A 89 5.95 5.60 9.53
N SER A 90 6.69 5.64 8.42
CA SER A 90 6.19 5.33 7.08
C SER A 90 6.53 3.93 6.57
N CYS A 91 6.90 2.99 7.45
CA CYS A 91 7.28 1.62 7.06
C CYS A 91 6.24 0.92 6.17
N TRP A 92 4.96 1.20 6.39
CA TRP A 92 3.85 0.71 5.58
C TRP A 92 4.00 1.12 4.11
N ALA A 93 4.31 2.39 3.83
CA ALA A 93 4.52 2.88 2.47
C ALA A 93 5.75 2.22 1.82
N PHE A 94 6.84 2.02 2.57
CA PHE A 94 8.04 1.32 2.08
C PHE A 94 7.79 -0.16 1.79
N ALA A 95 7.01 -0.84 2.61
CA ALA A 95 6.70 -2.25 2.38
C ALA A 95 5.77 -2.43 1.17
N MET A 96 4.79 -1.53 0.99
CA MET A 96 3.90 -1.50 -0.18
C MET A 96 4.67 -1.16 -1.47
N ALA A 97 5.51 -0.13 -1.44
CA ALA A 97 6.35 0.24 -2.57
C ALA A 97 7.34 -0.88 -2.90
N GLY A 98 8.00 -1.48 -1.90
CA GLY A 98 8.93 -2.59 -2.10
C GLY A 98 8.26 -3.82 -2.71
N ALA A 99 7.03 -4.16 -2.30
CA ALA A 99 6.25 -5.23 -2.92
C ALA A 99 5.90 -4.90 -4.38
N ALA A 100 5.46 -3.66 -4.64
CA ALA A 100 5.10 -3.19 -5.97
C ALA A 100 6.28 -3.15 -6.94
N GLU A 101 7.43 -2.61 -6.52
CA GLU A 101 8.66 -2.55 -7.31
C GLU A 101 9.10 -3.95 -7.76
N ILE A 102 9.10 -4.92 -6.85
CA ILE A 102 9.51 -6.30 -7.16
C ILE A 102 8.58 -6.93 -8.18
N SER A 103 7.26 -6.82 -7.96
CA SER A 103 6.26 -7.37 -8.90
C SER A 103 6.39 -6.74 -10.28
N TYR A 104 6.45 -5.40 -10.36
CA TYR A 104 6.57 -4.67 -11.62
C TYR A 104 7.87 -5.01 -12.37
N LEU A 105 9.01 -5.06 -11.67
CA LEU A 105 10.29 -5.45 -12.28
C LEU A 105 10.25 -6.86 -12.87
N TYR A 106 9.57 -7.80 -12.21
CA TYR A 106 9.46 -9.16 -12.70
C TYR A 106 8.50 -9.27 -13.88
N GLU A 107 7.32 -8.66 -13.78
CA GLU A 107 6.27 -8.67 -14.81
C GLU A 107 6.76 -8.02 -16.11
N ASN A 108 7.70 -7.07 -16.04
CA ASN A 108 8.33 -6.40 -17.19
C ASN A 108 9.70 -6.98 -17.62
N ASP A 109 10.12 -8.13 -17.09
CA ASP A 109 11.44 -8.75 -17.30
C ASP A 109 12.66 -7.82 -17.05
N MET A 110 12.50 -6.84 -16.17
CA MET A 110 13.51 -5.84 -15.79
C MET A 110 14.50 -6.38 -14.74
N GLY A 111 14.82 -7.66 -14.78
CA GLY A 111 15.82 -8.25 -13.89
C GLY A 111 17.25 -7.98 -14.36
N VAL A 112 18.10 -7.45 -13.48
CA VAL A 112 19.55 -7.27 -13.74
C VAL A 112 20.32 -8.54 -13.35
N PRO A 113 21.57 -8.79 -13.79
CA PRO A 113 22.32 -9.97 -13.36
C PRO A 113 22.42 -10.12 -11.82
N THR A 114 22.37 -11.36 -11.33
CA THR A 114 22.52 -11.66 -9.89
C THR A 114 23.75 -10.97 -9.30
N GLY A 115 23.56 -10.28 -8.18
CA GLY A 115 24.61 -9.55 -7.46
C GLY A 115 24.80 -8.10 -7.92
N GLU A 116 24.18 -7.68 -9.03
CA GLU A 116 24.09 -6.28 -9.41
C GLU A 116 22.93 -5.57 -8.69
N VAL A 117 23.05 -4.26 -8.53
CA VAL A 117 22.01 -3.41 -7.96
C VAL A 117 20.95 -3.17 -9.03
N ASN A 118 19.69 -3.51 -8.75
CA ASN A 118 18.56 -3.18 -9.62
C ASN A 118 17.97 -1.82 -9.20
N ASP A 119 18.31 -0.75 -9.91
CA ASP A 119 17.82 0.61 -9.66
C ASP A 119 17.00 1.16 -10.83
N GLN A 120 16.37 0.26 -11.60
CA GLN A 120 15.57 0.64 -12.76
C GLN A 120 14.23 1.28 -12.39
N VAL A 121 13.72 1.02 -11.19
CA VAL A 121 12.55 1.71 -10.62
C VAL A 121 12.85 2.14 -9.18
N ASP A 122 12.25 3.26 -8.75
CA ASP A 122 12.31 3.79 -7.39
C ASP A 122 10.95 4.44 -7.07
N PHE A 123 9.97 3.67 -6.57
CA PHE A 123 8.62 4.17 -6.31
C PHE A 123 8.56 5.05 -5.06
N SER A 124 7.74 6.10 -5.09
CA SER A 124 7.69 7.11 -4.04
C SER A 124 6.84 6.74 -2.84
N GLU A 125 7.48 6.40 -1.72
CA GLU A 125 6.79 6.21 -0.44
C GLU A 125 6.21 7.53 0.12
N LYS A 126 6.85 8.64 -0.23
CA LYS A 126 6.41 9.99 0.13
C LYS A 126 5.05 10.29 -0.48
N TYR A 127 4.85 9.92 -1.74
CA TYR A 127 3.60 10.15 -2.43
C TYR A 127 2.46 9.30 -1.87
N ILE A 128 2.71 8.01 -1.62
CA ILE A 128 1.77 7.09 -0.97
C ILE A 128 1.31 7.66 0.39
N SER A 129 2.28 8.08 1.21
CA SER A 129 2.02 8.64 2.54
C SER A 129 1.26 9.96 2.50
N TRP A 130 1.63 10.85 1.57
CA TRP A 130 0.98 12.14 1.42
C TRP A 130 -0.47 11.97 0.97
N TYR A 131 -0.70 11.20 -0.10
CA TYR A 131 -2.01 11.03 -0.70
C TYR A 131 -3.02 10.46 0.31
N MET A 132 -2.65 9.38 1.00
CA MET A 132 -3.55 8.69 1.93
C MET A 132 -3.95 9.58 3.12
N HIS A 133 -3.19 10.62 3.41
CA HIS A 133 -3.40 11.48 4.58
C HIS A 133 -3.88 12.90 4.25
N HIS A 134 -4.24 13.18 3.00
CA HIS A 134 -4.75 14.50 2.60
C HIS A 134 -6.10 14.41 1.91
N ALA A 135 -7.08 15.14 2.45
CA ALA A 135 -8.43 15.20 1.90
C ALA A 135 -8.45 15.78 0.48
N LEU A 136 -9.41 15.32 -0.31
CA LEU A 136 -9.64 15.77 -1.68
C LEU A 136 -10.08 17.23 -1.69
N THR A 137 -9.51 18.02 -2.61
CA THR A 137 -9.79 19.44 -2.76
C THR A 137 -10.55 19.72 -4.05
N GLN A 138 -11.13 20.92 -4.15
CA GLN A 138 -11.79 21.35 -5.37
C GLN A 138 -10.84 21.48 -6.57
N ASP A 139 -9.56 21.77 -6.31
CA ASP A 139 -8.55 21.89 -7.36
C ASP A 139 -8.22 20.51 -7.95
N ASP A 140 -8.30 19.46 -7.15
CA ASP A 140 -8.04 18.09 -7.61
C ASP A 140 -9.07 17.60 -8.64
N VAL A 141 -10.32 18.04 -8.51
CA VAL A 141 -11.38 17.81 -9.51
C VAL A 141 -11.00 18.40 -10.87
N LEU A 142 -10.32 19.56 -10.89
CA LEU A 142 -9.95 20.25 -12.12
C LEU A 142 -8.80 19.55 -12.85
N ALA A 143 -8.05 18.66 -12.19
CA ALA A 143 -7.06 17.79 -12.83
C ALA A 143 -7.69 16.50 -13.41
N GLY A 144 -9.00 16.30 -13.26
CA GLY A 144 -9.76 15.25 -13.95
C GLY A 144 -9.70 13.85 -13.31
N SER A 145 -9.03 13.68 -12.17
CA SER A 145 -8.83 12.34 -11.58
C SER A 145 -9.82 12.01 -10.45
N ILE A 146 -10.65 12.97 -10.03
CA ILE A 146 -11.52 12.85 -8.85
C ILE A 146 -12.90 13.45 -9.15
N PRO A 147 -14.00 12.73 -8.90
CA PRO A 147 -15.35 13.27 -9.10
C PRO A 147 -15.64 14.45 -8.19
N ALA A 148 -16.29 15.47 -8.75
CA ALA A 148 -16.68 16.67 -7.99
C ALA A 148 -17.57 16.36 -6.78
N SER A 149 -18.29 15.24 -6.81
CA SER A 149 -19.16 14.80 -5.71
C SER A 149 -18.40 14.32 -4.48
N GLN A 150 -17.08 14.10 -4.57
CA GLN A 150 -16.24 13.55 -3.51
C GLN A 150 -15.31 14.59 -2.85
N VAL A 151 -15.45 15.88 -3.19
CA VAL A 151 -14.61 16.94 -2.59
C VAL A 151 -14.74 16.96 -1.07
N GLY A 152 -13.59 16.95 -0.39
CA GLY A 152 -13.47 16.98 1.06
C GLY A 152 -13.40 15.60 1.73
N GLU A 153 -13.53 14.51 0.97
CA GLU A 153 -13.34 13.14 1.45
C GLU A 153 -11.88 12.89 1.87
N GLY A 154 -11.65 12.09 2.90
CA GLY A 154 -10.34 11.70 3.41
C GLY A 154 -9.90 12.42 4.71
N PHE A 155 -8.60 12.46 4.97
CA PHE A 155 -8.01 13.09 6.16
C PHE A 155 -7.83 14.61 5.98
N ASP A 156 -8.53 15.40 6.79
CA ASP A 156 -8.22 16.81 7.00
C ASP A 156 -7.23 16.93 8.16
N LEU A 157 -5.95 17.06 7.79
CA LEU A 157 -4.85 17.25 8.73
C LEU A 157 -4.50 18.73 8.95
N SER A 158 -5.27 19.68 8.43
CA SER A 158 -4.90 21.10 8.45
C SER A 158 -4.57 21.64 9.85
N ALA A 159 -5.30 21.19 10.88
CA ALA A 159 -5.03 21.55 12.26
C ALA A 159 -3.76 20.89 12.80
N ALA A 160 -3.55 19.59 12.53
CA ALA A 160 -2.36 18.85 12.93
C ALA A 160 -1.10 19.39 12.23
N GLU A 161 -1.18 19.73 10.94
CA GLU A 161 -0.08 20.28 10.14
C GLU A 161 0.21 21.75 10.43
N SER A 162 -0.78 22.48 10.94
CA SER A 162 -0.53 23.79 11.55
C SER A 162 0.38 23.67 12.77
N ILE A 163 0.49 22.47 13.36
CA ILE A 163 1.41 22.10 14.43
C ILE A 163 2.67 21.47 13.81
N ASP A 164 2.61 20.23 13.34
CA ASP A 164 3.74 19.58 12.69
C ASP A 164 3.46 19.43 11.20
N ARG A 165 4.15 20.21 10.36
CA ARG A 165 3.94 20.13 8.90
C ARG A 165 4.24 18.75 8.34
N ASN A 166 5.05 17.92 8.99
CA ASN A 166 5.33 16.56 8.52
C ASN A 166 4.44 15.49 9.14
N PHE A 167 3.37 15.89 9.85
CA PHE A 167 2.50 14.97 10.59
C PHE A 167 1.99 13.81 9.72
N ALA A 168 1.60 14.09 8.48
CA ALA A 168 1.12 13.10 7.50
C ALA A 168 2.12 11.95 7.21
N TYR A 169 3.42 12.19 7.38
CA TYR A 169 4.46 11.18 7.15
C TYR A 169 4.78 10.40 8.41
N ASP A 170 4.62 11.00 9.59
CA ASP A 170 4.91 10.35 10.86
C ASP A 170 3.73 9.55 11.42
N ILE A 171 2.52 9.81 10.92
CA ILE A 171 1.38 8.92 11.16
C ILE A 171 1.58 7.62 10.39
N ALA A 172 1.62 6.52 11.14
CA ALA A 172 1.65 5.19 10.57
C ALA A 172 0.35 4.89 9.78
N GLY A 173 0.38 3.84 8.98
CA GLY A 173 -0.71 3.45 8.09
C GLY A 173 -0.99 1.96 8.12
N ASN A 174 -2.07 1.55 7.45
CA ASN A 174 -2.48 0.16 7.30
C ASN A 174 -1.95 -0.39 5.95
N PRO A 175 -1.55 -1.67 5.86
CA PRO A 175 -1.30 -2.34 4.57
C PRO A 175 -2.35 -2.08 3.47
N LEU A 176 -3.64 -2.01 3.80
CA LEU A 176 -4.73 -1.75 2.83
C LEU A 176 -4.73 -0.33 2.24
N PHE A 177 -4.03 0.63 2.86
CA PHE A 177 -3.88 1.98 2.29
C PHE A 177 -3.15 1.91 0.94
N GLY A 178 -2.09 1.10 0.84
CA GLY A 178 -1.38 0.89 -0.43
C GLY A 178 -2.28 0.24 -1.49
N VAL A 179 -3.15 -0.68 -1.07
CA VAL A 179 -4.13 -1.31 -1.97
C VAL A 179 -5.08 -0.26 -2.54
N ASN A 180 -5.69 0.59 -1.71
CA ASN A 180 -6.63 1.58 -2.24
C ASN A 180 -5.93 2.69 -3.05
N PHE A 181 -4.72 3.09 -2.63
CA PHE A 181 -3.89 4.04 -3.39
C PHE A 181 -3.66 3.58 -4.83
N TYR A 182 -3.19 2.35 -5.02
CA TYR A 182 -2.95 1.79 -6.37
C TYR A 182 -4.25 1.49 -7.12
N ALA A 183 -5.26 0.93 -6.45
CA ALA A 183 -6.54 0.60 -7.08
C ALA A 183 -7.28 1.84 -7.62
N SER A 184 -7.12 2.97 -6.94
CA SER A 184 -7.73 4.24 -7.32
C SER A 184 -6.96 4.98 -8.43
N GLY A 185 -5.84 4.42 -8.91
CA GLY A 185 -5.10 4.91 -10.07
C GLY A 185 -4.15 6.09 -9.78
N PHE A 186 -3.76 6.30 -8.51
CA PHE A 186 -2.90 7.43 -8.13
C PHE A 186 -1.41 7.13 -8.08
N GLY A 187 -1.01 5.90 -8.36
CA GLY A 187 0.38 5.50 -8.45
C GLY A 187 0.55 4.01 -8.78
N PRO A 188 1.77 3.47 -8.63
CA PRO A 188 2.96 4.12 -8.09
C PRO A 188 3.50 5.27 -8.95
N VAL A 189 4.28 6.14 -8.32
CA VAL A 189 4.91 7.33 -8.92
C VAL A 189 6.40 7.23 -8.70
N ASP A 190 7.22 7.63 -9.66
CA ASP A 190 8.68 7.66 -9.48
C ASP A 190 9.08 8.65 -8.37
N GLU A 191 10.03 8.24 -7.54
CA GLU A 191 10.51 9.01 -6.39
C GLU A 191 11.10 10.35 -6.78
N SER A 192 11.68 10.49 -7.98
CA SER A 192 12.17 11.79 -8.46
C SER A 192 11.07 12.84 -8.60
N THR A 193 9.81 12.42 -8.81
CA THR A 193 8.63 13.30 -8.86
C THR A 193 8.31 13.92 -7.50
N SER A 194 8.68 13.23 -6.41
CA SER A 194 8.39 13.65 -5.04
C SER A 194 9.40 14.71 -4.52
N VAL A 195 10.47 14.96 -5.29
CA VAL A 195 11.57 15.86 -4.95
C VAL A 195 11.28 17.30 -5.37
N ASN A 196 10.47 18.01 -4.60
CA ASN A 196 10.39 19.48 -4.67
C ASN A 196 10.23 20.09 -3.27
N GLY A 197 11.26 19.94 -2.43
CA GLY A 197 11.40 20.71 -1.19
C GLY A 197 12.19 22.00 -1.42
N GLU A 198 11.66 23.15 -1.00
CA GLU A 198 12.35 24.45 -1.04
C GLU A 198 13.51 24.56 0.00
N PHE A 199 13.74 23.53 0.82
CA PHE A 199 14.71 23.51 1.91
C PHE A 199 15.71 22.36 1.74
N PRO A 200 16.95 22.48 2.27
CA PRO A 200 18.13 22.01 1.58
C PRO A 200 18.46 20.55 1.92
N TYR A 201 17.48 19.71 2.20
CA TYR A 201 17.71 18.27 2.31
C TYR A 201 16.81 17.55 1.33
N VAL A 202 17.47 16.96 0.32
CA VAL A 202 16.84 16.22 -0.75
C VAL A 202 17.06 14.74 -0.46
N TYR A 203 15.98 13.95 -0.45
CA TYR A 203 16.08 12.51 -0.60
C TYR A 203 16.67 12.28 -1.98
N VAL A 204 17.87 11.71 -2.04
CA VAL A 204 18.58 11.52 -3.31
C VAL A 204 18.46 10.07 -3.81
N GLY A 205 17.44 9.35 -3.34
CA GLY A 205 17.29 7.92 -3.58
C GLY A 205 18.41 7.09 -2.94
N LYS A 206 18.33 5.76 -3.11
CA LYS A 206 19.44 4.84 -2.82
C LYS A 206 20.01 4.92 -1.38
N ASN A 207 19.12 5.05 -0.39
CA ASN A 207 19.42 4.96 1.05
C ASN A 207 20.17 6.17 1.62
N ARG A 208 20.17 7.30 0.91
CA ARG A 208 20.89 8.48 1.33
C ARG A 208 20.02 9.70 1.13
N TRP A 209 20.27 10.68 1.96
CA TRP A 209 19.77 12.00 1.74
C TRP A 209 20.91 12.99 1.83
N ARG A 210 20.93 13.95 0.92
CA ARG A 210 22.00 14.94 0.85
C ARG A 210 21.50 16.26 1.40
N ASN A 211 22.37 16.91 2.16
CA ASN A 211 22.33 18.36 2.25
C ASN A 211 22.58 18.89 0.83
N SER A 212 21.60 19.58 0.24
CA SER A 212 21.67 20.08 -1.13
C SER A 212 22.77 21.13 -1.31
N ASP A 213 23.33 21.71 -0.23
CA ASP A 213 24.60 22.42 -0.25
C ASP A 213 25.13 22.71 1.18
N PRO A 214 26.06 21.92 1.75
CA PRO A 214 26.60 22.18 3.08
C PRO A 214 27.37 23.51 3.20
N ASP A 215 27.80 24.10 2.08
CA ASP A 215 28.51 25.38 2.03
C ASP A 215 27.61 26.59 1.69
N LYS A 216 26.30 26.37 1.40
CA LYS A 216 25.30 27.42 1.20
C LYS A 216 24.11 27.35 2.16
N VAL A 217 24.36 27.20 3.46
CA VAL A 217 23.37 27.71 4.43
C VAL A 217 23.44 29.23 4.36
N SER A 218 22.70 29.83 3.43
CA SER A 218 22.57 31.29 3.37
C SER A 218 22.05 31.80 4.71
N GLU A 219 22.41 33.02 5.08
CA GLU A 219 21.90 33.67 6.30
C GLU A 219 20.35 33.70 6.32
N GLU A 220 19.74 33.74 5.13
CA GLU A 220 18.31 33.59 4.88
C GLU A 220 17.78 32.21 5.29
N LEU A 221 18.45 31.11 4.89
CA LEU A 221 18.08 29.75 5.29
C LEU A 221 18.26 29.50 6.80
N ALA A 222 19.32 30.03 7.41
CA ALA A 222 19.51 29.96 8.86
C ALA A 222 18.40 30.72 9.61
N THR A 223 17.98 31.87 9.07
CA THR A 223 16.88 32.68 9.61
C THR A 223 15.55 31.95 9.48
N LEU A 224 15.27 31.34 8.33
CA LEU A 224 14.05 30.55 8.09
C LEU A 224 13.99 29.31 9.01
N ARG A 225 15.11 28.61 9.20
CA ARG A 225 15.23 27.49 10.15
C ARG A 225 14.97 27.93 11.59
N LYS A 226 15.64 29.00 12.04
CA LYS A 226 15.44 29.55 13.39
C LYS A 226 13.98 29.97 13.60
N ALA A 227 13.39 30.64 12.62
CA ALA A 227 11.98 31.04 12.67
C ALA A 227 11.04 29.83 12.72
N ARG A 228 11.34 28.74 12.01
CA ARG A 228 10.56 27.50 12.09
C ARG A 228 10.69 26.80 13.45
N VAL A 229 11.91 26.55 13.91
CA VAL A 229 12.16 25.89 15.22
C VAL A 229 11.54 26.71 16.35
N TYR A 230 11.57 28.04 16.25
CA TYR A 230 10.87 28.94 17.15
C TYR A 230 9.36 28.68 17.14
N ARG A 231 8.71 28.66 15.96
CA ARG A 231 7.27 28.39 15.85
C ARG A 231 6.89 27.03 16.43
N GLU A 232 7.68 26.00 16.16
CA GLU A 232 7.40 24.62 16.63
C GLU A 232 7.59 24.50 18.15
N THR A 233 8.71 25.00 18.67
CA THR A 233 9.03 24.92 20.10
C THR A 233 8.10 25.81 20.93
N LYS A 234 7.67 26.96 20.39
CA LYS A 234 6.76 27.90 21.08
C LYS A 234 5.42 27.28 21.44
N ARG A 235 4.97 26.25 20.72
CA ARG A 235 3.71 25.56 21.04
C ARG A 235 3.79 24.78 22.35
N TYR A 236 4.99 24.37 22.75
CA TYR A 236 5.24 23.69 24.02
C TYR A 236 5.56 24.65 25.17
N ALA A 237 5.46 25.97 24.96
CA ALA A 237 5.74 26.95 26.00
C ALA A 237 4.90 26.72 27.26
N GLN A 238 3.63 26.30 27.12
CA GLN A 238 2.80 25.94 28.28
C GLN A 238 3.35 24.71 29.01
N SER A 239 3.69 23.65 28.28
CA SER A 239 4.32 22.46 28.87
C SER A 239 5.67 22.78 29.52
N PHE A 240 6.42 23.74 29.00
CA PHE A 240 7.70 24.18 29.56
C PHE A 240 7.50 24.96 30.85
N ALA A 241 6.44 25.77 30.92
CA ALA A 241 6.04 26.44 32.15
C ALA A 241 5.55 25.43 33.20
N ASP A 242 4.73 24.46 32.80
CA ASP A 242 4.22 23.41 33.68
C ASP A 242 5.34 22.51 34.22
N ALA A 243 6.39 22.30 33.43
CA ALA A 243 7.61 21.58 33.82
C ALA A 243 8.65 22.43 34.56
N GLY A 244 8.44 23.75 34.69
CA GLY A 244 9.38 24.68 35.34
C GLY A 244 10.68 24.93 34.57
N VAL A 245 10.70 24.67 33.25
CA VAL A 245 11.81 25.01 32.34
C VAL A 245 11.87 26.52 32.11
N ILE A 246 10.70 27.15 32.05
CA ILE A 246 10.50 28.60 32.06
C ILE A 246 9.52 28.96 33.19
N ASP A 247 9.60 30.17 33.72
CA ASP A 247 8.73 30.59 34.84
C ASP A 247 7.27 30.81 34.40
N SER A 248 7.07 31.20 33.14
CA SER A 248 5.77 31.36 32.50
C SER A 248 5.88 31.28 30.98
N VAL A 249 4.74 31.12 30.28
CA VAL A 249 4.68 31.13 28.81
C VAL A 249 5.26 32.42 28.21
N ASP A 250 5.13 33.54 28.91
CA ASP A 250 5.64 34.84 28.46
C ASP A 250 7.19 34.87 28.42
N ASP A 251 7.86 34.00 29.17
CA ASP A 251 9.32 33.91 29.21
C ASP A 251 9.91 33.06 28.07
N PHE A 252 9.06 32.42 27.27
CA PHE A 252 9.48 31.51 26.20
C PHE A 252 10.38 32.20 25.17
N ASP A 253 10.05 33.42 24.75
CA ASP A 253 10.78 34.11 23.68
C ASP A 253 12.23 34.39 24.10
N ALA A 254 12.42 34.83 25.35
CA ALA A 254 13.74 35.07 25.92
C ALA A 254 14.50 33.76 26.16
N TRP A 255 13.82 32.72 26.63
CA TRP A 255 14.41 31.39 26.79
C TRP A 255 14.86 30.82 25.44
N PHE A 256 14.03 30.88 24.41
CA PHE A 256 14.34 30.35 23.09
C PHE A 256 15.53 31.07 22.46
N GLU A 257 15.55 32.41 22.50
CA GLU A 257 16.67 33.17 21.93
C GLU A 257 18.02 32.83 22.58
N ASN A 258 18.03 32.50 23.87
CA ASN A 258 19.25 32.14 24.60
C ASN A 258 19.64 30.67 24.44
N ASN A 259 18.67 29.78 24.17
CA ASN A 259 18.88 28.34 24.22
C ASN A 259 18.76 27.65 22.86
N TRP A 260 18.19 28.27 21.81
CA TRP A 260 17.91 27.56 20.54
C TRP A 260 19.15 26.93 19.89
N LEU A 261 20.35 27.49 20.04
CA LEU A 261 21.60 26.88 19.56
C LEU A 261 22.10 25.73 20.45
N GLN A 262 21.87 25.80 21.77
CA GLN A 262 22.21 24.72 22.72
C GLN A 262 21.18 23.60 22.68
N ASP A 263 19.90 23.92 22.57
CA ASP A 263 18.83 22.97 22.28
C ASP A 263 18.99 22.37 20.90
N MET A 264 19.45 23.11 19.87
CA MET A 264 19.85 22.49 18.59
C MET A 264 20.99 21.49 18.77
N ASN A 265 21.90 21.69 19.73
CA ASN A 265 22.91 20.67 20.06
C ASN A 265 22.32 19.50 20.87
N TYR A 266 21.32 19.75 21.72
CA TYR A 266 20.54 18.72 22.39
C TYR A 266 19.66 17.91 21.42
N TYR A 267 18.99 18.55 20.45
CA TYR A 267 18.31 17.92 19.31
C TYR A 267 19.32 17.22 18.40
N ARG A 268 20.52 17.77 18.15
CA ARG A 268 21.62 17.06 17.45
C ARG A 268 22.15 15.84 18.21
N SER A 269 22.14 15.85 19.55
CA SER A 269 22.70 14.78 20.39
C SER A 269 21.67 13.76 20.86
N ALA A 270 20.41 14.17 21.02
CA ALA A 270 19.26 13.31 21.22
C ALA A 270 19.01 12.54 19.94
N LEU A 271 18.81 13.23 18.81
CA LEU A 271 18.61 12.60 17.49
C LEU A 271 19.88 12.02 16.87
N ALA A 272 21.02 12.03 17.57
CA ALA A 272 22.34 11.53 17.19
C ALA A 272 22.53 11.27 15.69
N GLN A 273 22.29 12.25 14.81
CA GLN A 273 22.53 12.18 13.36
C GLN A 273 22.60 13.63 12.83
N PRO A 274 23.78 14.13 12.46
CA PRO A 274 23.90 15.43 11.78
C PRO A 274 23.34 15.45 10.33
N GLY A 275 22.46 14.52 9.96
CA GLY A 275 21.94 14.32 8.59
C GLY A 275 20.51 14.78 8.33
N TYR A 276 19.56 14.64 9.27
CA TYR A 276 18.14 14.95 9.07
C TYR A 276 17.51 15.59 10.30
N SER A 277 16.61 16.55 10.09
CA SER A 277 15.75 17.08 11.15
C SER A 277 14.29 16.91 10.73
N ALA A 278 13.44 16.41 11.63
CA ALA A 278 11.99 16.52 11.49
C ALA A 278 11.51 17.97 11.29
N ALA A 279 12.39 18.95 11.54
CA ALA A 279 12.19 20.37 11.26
C ALA A 279 12.50 20.81 9.80
N ASP A 280 12.82 19.92 8.86
CA ASP A 280 12.85 20.24 7.41
C ASP A 280 11.45 19.99 6.79
N ASP A 281 11.04 20.76 5.78
CA ASP A 281 9.65 20.73 5.26
C ASP A 281 9.56 19.68 4.15
N TRP A 282 8.94 18.54 4.48
CA TRP A 282 8.79 17.39 3.59
C TRP A 282 7.44 17.37 2.88
N THR A 283 6.57 18.34 3.13
CA THR A 283 5.24 18.34 2.55
C THR A 283 5.28 18.43 1.02
N LEU A 284 4.43 17.65 0.37
CA LEU A 284 4.03 17.95 -1.00
C LEU A 284 2.98 19.06 -0.96
N PRO A 285 2.99 20.00 -1.91
CA PRO A 285 1.94 21.00 -2.01
C PRO A 285 0.58 20.34 -2.21
N ASN A 286 -0.43 20.75 -1.43
CA ASN A 286 -1.81 20.30 -1.63
C ASN A 286 -2.44 21.01 -2.83
N THR A 287 -2.05 20.58 -4.02
CA THR A 287 -2.49 21.07 -5.31
C THR A 287 -2.70 19.91 -6.26
N ALA A 288 -3.59 20.08 -7.24
CA ALA A 288 -3.96 19.04 -8.20
C ALA A 288 -2.76 18.38 -8.91
N ALA A 289 -1.69 19.15 -9.18
CA ALA A 289 -0.48 18.64 -9.83
C ALA A 289 0.26 17.56 -9.01
N TYR A 290 0.13 17.60 -7.68
CA TYR A 290 0.70 16.61 -6.76
C TYR A 290 -0.34 15.60 -6.27
N ARG A 291 -1.53 15.58 -6.88
CA ARG A 291 -2.54 14.53 -6.66
C ARG A 291 -2.69 13.62 -7.87
N SER A 292 -2.40 14.14 -9.07
CA SER A 292 -2.46 13.42 -10.34
C SER A 292 -1.15 13.56 -11.11
N PRO A 293 -0.07 12.90 -10.66
CA PRO A 293 1.22 12.95 -11.33
C PRO A 293 1.21 11.94 -12.49
N GLU A 294 2.30 11.90 -13.26
CA GLU A 294 2.54 10.78 -14.15
C GLU A 294 2.78 9.52 -13.31
N ILE A 295 2.02 8.45 -13.59
CA ILE A 295 2.14 7.17 -12.90
C ILE A 295 3.12 6.28 -13.65
N GLU A 296 3.97 5.58 -12.90
CA GLU A 296 5.07 4.77 -13.45
C GLU A 296 4.61 3.35 -13.81
N ALA A 297 3.63 2.81 -13.07
CA ALA A 297 3.09 1.48 -13.32
C ALA A 297 1.57 1.46 -13.15
N TYR A 298 0.88 0.74 -14.04
CA TYR A 298 -0.57 0.64 -14.02
C TYR A 298 -1.02 -0.58 -13.21
N PHE A 299 -1.78 -0.32 -12.15
CA PHE A 299 -2.26 -1.35 -11.25
C PHE A 299 -3.22 -2.33 -11.94
N LYS A 300 -2.90 -3.62 -11.87
CA LYS A 300 -3.72 -4.72 -12.40
C LYS A 300 -4.54 -5.39 -11.30
N SER A 301 -3.91 -5.78 -10.19
CA SER A 301 -4.61 -6.43 -9.08
C SER A 301 -3.81 -6.38 -7.78
N SER A 302 -4.50 -6.49 -6.66
CA SER A 302 -3.90 -6.81 -5.36
C SER A 302 -4.46 -8.12 -4.83
N PHE A 303 -3.63 -8.82 -4.06
CA PHE A 303 -4.00 -10.08 -3.43
C PHE A 303 -3.71 -9.98 -1.94
N VAL A 304 -4.77 -10.05 -1.13
CA VAL A 304 -4.66 -10.27 0.32
C VAL A 304 -4.62 -11.77 0.54
N LEU A 305 -3.46 -12.27 0.98
CA LEU A 305 -3.19 -13.70 1.11
C LEU A 305 -3.55 -14.19 2.51
N PRO A 306 -3.87 -15.49 2.67
CA PRO A 306 -4.04 -16.09 3.99
C PRO A 306 -2.81 -15.88 4.88
N CYS A 307 -3.04 -15.66 6.16
CA CYS A 307 -1.96 -15.39 7.10
C CYS A 307 -1.32 -16.70 7.61
N PRO A 308 0.02 -16.79 7.74
CA PRO A 308 0.69 -17.89 8.45
C PRO A 308 0.32 -17.99 9.95
N CYS A 309 -0.27 -16.93 10.49
CA CYS A 309 -0.64 -16.77 11.89
C CYS A 309 -2.13 -16.43 11.98
N THR A 310 -2.91 -17.28 12.66
CA THR A 310 -4.32 -17.02 12.98
C THR A 310 -4.56 -17.18 14.48
N MET A 311 -5.72 -16.73 14.97
CA MET A 311 -6.16 -16.95 16.35
C MET A 311 -7.44 -17.78 16.38
N ASP A 312 -7.60 -18.61 17.41
CA ASP A 312 -8.89 -19.21 17.72
C ASP A 312 -9.80 -18.28 18.54
N ASP A 313 -11.03 -18.71 18.80
CA ASP A 313 -12.04 -17.97 19.58
C ASP A 313 -11.57 -17.64 21.01
N GLU A 314 -10.55 -18.35 21.52
CA GLU A 314 -9.93 -18.14 22.81
C GLU A 314 -8.74 -17.16 22.77
N GLY A 315 -8.33 -16.72 21.58
CA GLY A 315 -7.19 -15.81 21.36
C GLY A 315 -5.83 -16.51 21.37
N GLU A 316 -5.79 -17.83 21.21
CA GLU A 316 -4.56 -18.60 21.15
C GLU A 316 -4.04 -18.72 19.72
N TYR A 317 -2.71 -18.71 19.58
CA TYR A 317 -2.04 -18.80 18.29
C TYR A 317 -2.31 -20.13 17.58
N GLN A 318 -2.62 -20.03 16.30
CA GLN A 318 -2.72 -21.15 15.37
C GLN A 318 -1.81 -20.91 14.16
N PHE A 319 -0.89 -21.85 13.92
CA PHE A 319 -0.05 -21.83 12.73
C PHE A 319 -0.84 -22.33 11.53
N ASP A 320 -0.92 -21.53 10.46
CA ASP A 320 -1.53 -21.94 9.20
C ASP A 320 -0.50 -22.06 8.08
N ARG A 321 -0.17 -23.31 7.74
CA ARG A 321 0.75 -23.61 6.63
C ARG A 321 0.21 -23.14 5.28
N SER A 322 -1.10 -23.03 5.10
CA SER A 322 -1.68 -22.55 3.84
C SER A 322 -1.33 -21.08 3.56
N GLY A 323 -1.16 -20.26 4.61
CA GLY A 323 -0.62 -18.90 4.48
C GLY A 323 0.83 -18.88 4.01
N VAL A 324 1.68 -19.77 4.57
CA VAL A 324 3.06 -19.95 4.07
C VAL A 324 3.06 -20.38 2.60
N ALA A 325 2.20 -21.32 2.24
CA ALA A 325 2.06 -21.80 0.85
C ALA A 325 1.62 -20.69 -0.12
N ALA A 326 0.65 -19.85 0.27
CA ALA A 326 0.18 -18.73 -0.54
C ALA A 326 1.29 -17.70 -0.77
N ILE A 327 2.03 -17.32 0.28
CA ILE A 327 3.18 -16.40 0.17
C ILE A 327 4.24 -16.99 -0.77
N LYS A 328 4.60 -18.27 -0.61
CA LYS A 328 5.59 -18.93 -1.48
C LYS A 328 5.13 -19.00 -2.95
N SER A 329 3.84 -19.25 -3.17
CA SER A 329 3.22 -19.26 -4.50
C SER A 329 3.41 -17.92 -5.20
N GLU A 330 3.07 -16.82 -4.55
CA GLU A 330 3.20 -15.48 -5.15
C GLU A 330 4.67 -15.08 -5.36
N LEU A 331 5.57 -15.44 -4.45
CA LEU A 331 7.02 -15.26 -4.65
C LEU A 331 7.54 -16.05 -5.86
N SER A 332 7.01 -17.25 -6.13
CA SER A 332 7.37 -18.04 -7.31
C SER A 332 6.89 -17.44 -8.63
N LYS A 333 5.86 -16.59 -8.55
CA LYS A 333 5.38 -15.74 -9.66
C LYS A 333 6.15 -14.42 -9.75
N GLY A 334 7.25 -14.27 -9.00
CA GLY A 334 8.11 -13.10 -9.02
C GLY A 334 7.59 -11.88 -8.26
N ARG A 335 6.57 -12.06 -7.42
CA ARG A 335 5.90 -10.95 -6.73
C ARG A 335 6.40 -10.79 -5.30
N GLY A 336 6.75 -9.57 -4.91
CA GLY A 336 7.11 -9.25 -3.53
C GLY A 336 5.88 -9.23 -2.64
N VAL A 337 5.98 -9.74 -1.41
CA VAL A 337 4.83 -9.81 -0.49
C VAL A 337 5.08 -8.93 0.73
N SER A 338 4.29 -7.86 0.92
CA SER A 338 4.33 -7.10 2.16
C SER A 338 3.62 -7.84 3.29
N ILE A 339 4.12 -7.73 4.50
CA ILE A 339 3.49 -8.23 5.74
C ILE A 339 3.60 -7.19 6.85
N GLY A 340 2.65 -7.22 7.79
CA GLY A 340 2.84 -6.65 9.13
C GLY A 340 3.55 -7.65 10.04
N MET A 341 4.32 -7.13 11.00
CA MET A 341 4.95 -7.90 12.06
C MET A 341 5.18 -7.05 13.32
N LEU A 342 5.53 -7.70 14.42
CA LEU A 342 6.15 -7.05 15.56
C LEU A 342 7.66 -7.03 15.31
N ALA A 343 8.26 -5.85 15.34
CA ALA A 343 9.70 -5.64 15.30
C ALA A 343 10.21 -5.06 16.64
N ASP A 344 11.40 -5.50 17.09
CA ASP A 344 12.03 -5.00 18.33
C ASP A 344 12.23 -3.48 18.30
N GLN A 345 12.34 -2.94 17.08
CA GLN A 345 12.36 -1.53 16.73
C GLN A 345 11.41 -1.31 15.53
N SER A 346 10.53 -0.32 15.57
CA SER A 346 9.70 0.08 14.43
C SER A 346 10.33 1.22 13.62
N ARG A 347 11.37 1.86 14.17
CA ARG A 347 12.14 2.93 13.52
C ARG A 347 13.65 2.66 13.55
N PRO A 348 14.41 3.15 12.54
CA PRO A 348 15.87 3.17 12.62
C PRO A 348 16.35 3.89 13.88
N ASN A 349 17.33 3.31 14.57
CA ASN A 349 17.99 3.86 15.78
C ASN A 349 17.21 3.79 17.10
N GLU A 350 16.10 3.06 17.15
CA GLU A 350 15.54 2.65 18.45
C GLU A 350 16.48 1.64 19.13
N ASP A 351 16.55 1.69 20.45
CA ASP A 351 17.40 0.79 21.23
C ASP A 351 16.84 -0.63 21.19
N MET A 352 17.55 -1.54 20.50
CA MET A 352 17.30 -2.97 20.64
C MET A 352 17.83 -3.43 22.00
N ASN A 353 16.93 -3.88 22.88
CA ASN A 353 17.32 -4.41 24.18
C ASN A 353 17.43 -5.95 24.16
N ASP A 354 18.10 -6.50 25.17
CA ASP A 354 18.27 -7.95 25.30
C ASP A 354 16.95 -8.71 25.53
N GLU A 355 15.84 -8.01 25.82
CA GLU A 355 14.51 -8.59 26.03
C GLU A 355 13.70 -8.78 24.73
N GLY A 356 14.22 -8.37 23.57
CA GLY A 356 13.57 -8.53 22.26
C GLY A 356 13.43 -9.97 21.75
N TYR A 357 13.18 -10.15 20.45
CA TYR A 357 13.03 -11.47 19.81
C TYR A 357 13.82 -11.61 18.50
N LEU A 358 14.52 -10.56 18.05
CA LEU A 358 15.53 -10.67 17.01
C LEU A 358 16.82 -11.28 17.57
N ASN A 359 17.34 -12.30 16.89
CA ASN A 359 18.71 -12.75 17.07
C ASN A 359 19.64 -11.95 16.16
N THR A 360 20.31 -10.94 16.71
CA THR A 360 21.22 -10.04 15.98
C THR A 360 22.49 -10.70 15.47
N LYS A 361 22.85 -11.90 15.96
CA LYS A 361 24.01 -12.65 15.45
C LYS A 361 23.77 -13.18 14.04
N ASN A 362 22.56 -13.67 13.79
CA ASN A 362 22.17 -14.28 12.52
C ASN A 362 21.14 -13.42 11.75
N TRP A 363 20.71 -12.30 12.34
CA TRP A 363 19.60 -11.48 11.85
C TRP A 363 18.35 -12.33 11.58
N ALA A 364 17.92 -13.06 12.62
CA ALA A 364 16.84 -14.03 12.52
C ALA A 364 15.80 -13.76 13.61
N GLN A 365 14.55 -13.52 13.22
CA GLN A 365 13.46 -13.12 14.11
C GLN A 365 12.45 -14.25 14.32
N TYR A 366 12.09 -14.48 15.57
CA TYR A 366 10.96 -15.33 15.94
C TYR A 366 10.28 -14.82 17.20
N TYR A 367 9.09 -14.25 17.05
CA TYR A 367 8.19 -13.87 18.12
C TYR A 367 7.13 -14.97 18.34
N ASN A 368 6.91 -15.34 19.60
CA ASN A 368 5.99 -16.40 20.01
C ASN A 368 4.95 -15.94 21.05
N GLY A 369 4.80 -14.62 21.23
CA GLY A 369 3.84 -14.03 22.14
C GLY A 369 2.49 -13.74 21.48
N PRO A 370 1.56 -13.06 22.19
CA PRO A 370 0.29 -12.64 21.61
C PRO A 370 0.50 -11.62 20.49
N THR A 371 -0.31 -11.69 19.44
CA THR A 371 -0.15 -10.87 18.23
C THR A 371 -0.37 -9.39 18.51
N GLN A 372 0.63 -8.59 18.19
CA GLN A 372 0.60 -7.14 18.03
C GLN A 372 1.53 -6.85 16.85
N MET A 373 1.20 -5.90 15.97
CA MET A 373 2.13 -5.43 14.94
C MET A 373 2.58 -4.01 15.26
N ASN A 374 3.79 -3.65 14.84
CA ASN A 374 4.29 -2.27 14.87
C ASN A 374 5.18 -1.92 13.68
N HIS A 375 5.38 -2.85 12.74
CA HIS A 375 6.27 -2.65 11.60
C HIS A 375 5.79 -3.41 10.37
N LEU A 376 6.01 -2.85 9.19
CA LEU A 376 5.71 -3.47 7.90
C LEU A 376 6.98 -3.67 7.09
N VAL A 377 7.07 -4.82 6.42
CA VAL A 377 8.27 -5.27 5.69
C VAL A 377 7.88 -6.07 4.45
N THR A 378 8.79 -6.23 3.49
CA THR A 378 8.55 -6.99 2.25
C THR A 378 9.29 -8.32 2.27
N ILE A 379 8.59 -9.44 2.13
CA ILE A 379 9.18 -10.76 1.86
C ILE A 379 9.63 -10.81 0.40
N VAL A 380 10.87 -11.24 0.18
CA VAL A 380 11.50 -11.33 -1.15
C VAL A 380 11.98 -12.75 -1.49
N GLY A 381 11.75 -13.71 -0.60
CA GLY A 381 12.20 -15.08 -0.77
C GLY A 381 11.97 -15.91 0.48
N TYR A 382 12.44 -17.15 0.44
CA TYR A 382 12.27 -18.11 1.53
C TYR A 382 13.29 -19.25 1.45
N ASP A 383 13.52 -19.94 2.58
CA ASP A 383 14.41 -21.10 2.70
C ASP A 383 13.84 -22.10 3.72
N ASP A 384 13.29 -23.22 3.25
CA ASP A 384 12.68 -24.27 4.07
C ASP A 384 13.66 -24.96 5.02
N ASN A 385 14.95 -24.90 4.69
CA ASN A 385 16.01 -25.55 5.46
C ASN A 385 16.76 -24.57 6.35
N TYR A 386 16.31 -23.31 6.46
CA TYR A 386 16.91 -22.36 7.38
C TYR A 386 16.76 -22.86 8.82
N ALA A 387 17.90 -23.14 9.46
CA ALA A 387 17.94 -23.85 10.72
C ALA A 387 17.24 -23.06 11.83
N LYS A 388 16.35 -23.70 12.59
CA LYS A 388 15.66 -23.08 13.72
C LYS A 388 16.61 -22.56 14.81
N GLU A 389 17.77 -23.19 14.94
CA GLU A 389 18.82 -22.79 15.88
C GLU A 389 19.41 -21.42 15.54
N ASN A 390 19.21 -20.93 14.31
CA ASN A 390 19.64 -19.58 13.94
C ASN A 390 18.80 -18.49 14.65
N PHE A 391 17.59 -18.80 15.09
CA PHE A 391 16.72 -17.88 15.83
C PHE A 391 16.99 -17.89 17.34
N THR A 392 17.58 -18.97 17.86
CA THR A 392 17.83 -19.13 19.30
C THR A 392 18.63 -17.97 19.88
N ARG A 393 18.02 -17.23 20.82
CA ARG A 393 18.65 -16.10 21.50
C ARG A 393 19.39 -16.56 22.75
N THR A 394 20.51 -15.92 23.04
CA THR A 394 21.30 -16.13 24.25
C THR A 394 21.64 -14.78 24.88
N VAL A 395 21.23 -14.58 26.13
CA VAL A 395 21.49 -13.35 26.91
C VAL A 395 22.33 -13.74 28.13
N GLU A 396 23.44 -13.06 28.34
CA GLU A 396 24.41 -13.36 29.43
C GLU A 396 24.89 -14.83 29.48
N GLY A 397 24.87 -15.54 28.34
CA GLY A 397 25.26 -16.94 28.25
C GLY A 397 24.14 -17.96 28.49
N GLU A 398 22.92 -17.51 28.80
CA GLU A 398 21.74 -18.34 29.00
C GLU A 398 20.78 -18.24 27.80
N THR A 399 20.20 -19.38 27.39
CA THR A 399 19.21 -19.40 26.31
C THR A 399 17.90 -18.76 26.76
N VAL A 400 17.38 -17.81 25.97
CA VAL A 400 16.07 -17.22 26.21
C VAL A 400 15.00 -18.26 25.91
N ALA A 401 14.20 -18.61 26.92
CA ALA A 401 13.13 -19.60 26.77
C ALA A 401 12.12 -19.15 25.70
N GLY A 402 11.72 -20.07 24.82
CA GLY A 402 10.76 -19.78 23.74
C GLY A 402 11.35 -19.09 22.51
N SER A 403 12.63 -18.67 22.51
CA SER A 403 13.27 -17.99 21.38
C SER A 403 13.62 -18.89 20.17
N THR A 404 13.28 -20.18 20.22
CA THR A 404 13.58 -21.13 19.14
C THR A 404 12.27 -21.61 18.53
N PRO A 405 12.04 -21.44 17.21
CA PRO A 405 10.83 -21.90 16.56
C PRO A 405 10.74 -23.43 16.57
N PRO A 406 9.53 -23.99 16.39
CA PRO A 406 9.32 -25.44 16.48
C PRO A 406 10.11 -26.21 15.41
N GLU A 407 10.17 -25.68 14.18
CA GLU A 407 10.83 -26.31 13.02
C GLU A 407 11.68 -25.32 12.23
N ASN A 408 12.42 -25.85 11.25
CA ASN A 408 13.17 -25.05 10.28
C ASN A 408 12.23 -24.32 9.33
N GLY A 409 12.76 -23.32 8.64
CA GLY A 409 12.03 -22.57 7.63
C GLY A 409 11.96 -21.09 7.95
N ALA A 410 12.30 -20.27 6.96
CA ALA A 410 12.28 -18.82 7.13
C ALA A 410 11.92 -18.12 5.82
N PHE A 411 11.25 -16.98 5.95
CA PHE A 411 11.17 -15.95 4.92
C PHE A 411 12.47 -15.13 4.91
N ILE A 412 12.86 -14.66 3.73
CA ILE A 412 13.90 -13.67 3.51
C ILE A 412 13.20 -12.33 3.35
N VAL A 413 13.52 -11.37 4.22
CA VAL A 413 12.74 -10.15 4.37
C VAL A 413 13.59 -8.92 4.09
N LYS A 414 13.08 -8.05 3.23
CA LYS A 414 13.55 -6.69 2.93
C LYS A 414 12.93 -5.71 3.91
N ASN A 415 13.78 -5.01 4.66
CA ASN A 415 13.36 -3.96 5.58
C ASN A 415 13.38 -2.57 4.89
N SER A 416 13.21 -1.50 5.67
CA SER A 416 13.16 -0.08 5.25
C SER A 416 14.13 0.79 6.05
N TRP A 417 15.23 0.21 6.56
CA TRP A 417 16.20 0.86 7.45
C TRP A 417 17.57 1.14 6.81
N GLY A 418 17.59 1.14 5.46
CA GLY A 418 18.77 1.41 4.66
C GLY A 418 19.72 0.21 4.53
N SER A 419 20.63 0.30 3.56
CA SER A 419 21.70 -0.69 3.34
C SER A 419 22.99 -0.03 2.88
N LEU A 420 24.13 -0.64 3.21
CA LEU A 420 25.46 -0.18 2.78
C LEU A 420 25.94 -0.94 1.54
N THR A 421 26.33 -0.18 0.50
CA THR A 421 27.07 -0.75 -0.64
C THR A 421 28.48 -1.15 -0.23
N ASP A 422 29.15 -1.98 -1.05
CA ASP A 422 30.56 -2.32 -0.83
C ASP A 422 31.48 -1.09 -0.89
N GLU A 423 31.12 -0.08 -1.69
CA GLU A 423 31.84 1.20 -1.70
C GLU A 423 31.66 1.92 -0.37
N ASP A 424 30.42 1.99 0.13
CA ASP A 424 30.12 2.63 1.41
C ASP A 424 30.87 1.98 2.57
N ARG A 425 30.96 0.65 2.58
CA ARG A 425 31.75 -0.10 3.57
C ARG A 425 33.24 0.26 3.53
N ARG A 426 33.79 0.50 2.34
CA ARG A 426 35.21 0.89 2.17
C ARG A 426 35.47 2.34 2.59
N THR A 427 34.52 3.24 2.34
CA THR A 427 34.68 4.67 2.62
C THR A 427 34.19 5.12 3.99
N ALA A 428 33.41 4.28 4.70
CA ALA A 428 32.84 4.55 6.03
C ALA A 428 33.85 4.98 7.12
N GLY A 429 35.16 4.82 6.89
CA GLY A 429 36.23 5.26 7.78
C GLY A 429 37.19 6.33 7.22
N GLN A 430 36.97 6.87 6.01
CA GLN A 430 37.96 7.69 5.29
C GLN A 430 37.52 9.11 4.90
N THR A 431 36.27 9.53 5.17
CA THR A 431 35.85 10.89 4.82
C THR A 431 36.49 11.94 5.75
N GLN A 432 37.34 12.80 5.20
CA GLN A 432 38.03 13.92 5.87
C GLN A 432 37.06 14.96 6.51
N TYR A 433 35.76 14.89 6.20
CA TYR A 433 34.72 15.81 6.66
C TYR A 433 33.53 15.08 7.31
N GLY A 434 33.80 14.18 8.26
CA GLY A 434 32.81 13.71 9.23
C GLY A 434 31.40 13.51 8.68
N ASP A 435 31.26 12.74 7.59
CA ASP A 435 29.98 12.57 6.90
C ASP A 435 28.97 11.92 7.87
N PRO A 436 27.93 12.66 8.30
CA PRO A 436 26.97 12.25 9.32
C PRO A 436 26.28 10.92 9.04
N VAL A 437 26.10 10.60 7.75
CA VAL A 437 25.36 9.43 7.25
C VAL A 437 25.97 8.10 7.73
N TYR A 438 27.26 8.11 8.08
CA TYR A 438 28.01 6.93 8.53
C TYR A 438 28.11 6.76 10.05
N GLN A 439 27.59 7.72 10.82
CA GLN A 439 27.72 7.73 12.29
C GLN A 439 26.46 7.24 13.01
N SER A 440 25.44 6.81 12.27
CA SER A 440 24.25 6.18 12.86
C SER A 440 24.60 4.80 13.39
N PRO A 441 24.35 4.53 14.69
CA PRO A 441 24.63 3.22 15.25
C PRO A 441 23.90 2.10 14.48
N ASN A 442 22.69 2.38 13.96
CA ASN A 442 21.84 1.39 13.30
C ASN A 442 21.31 1.79 11.91
N ALA A 443 21.43 3.05 11.44
CA ALA A 443 21.08 3.34 10.03
C ALA A 443 22.16 2.79 9.09
N ASN A 444 21.73 1.96 8.14
CA ASN A 444 22.56 1.32 7.10
C ASN A 444 23.47 0.15 7.56
N LYS A 445 23.76 -0.02 8.87
CA LYS A 445 24.51 -1.20 9.41
C LYS A 445 23.59 -2.27 9.99
N TRP A 446 22.43 -2.47 9.36
CA TRP A 446 21.39 -3.37 9.86
C TRP A 446 21.19 -4.55 8.90
N GLY A 447 20.89 -5.71 9.45
CA GLY A 447 20.61 -6.92 8.68
C GLY A 447 21.87 -7.71 8.27
N VAL A 448 21.64 -8.84 7.60
CA VAL A 448 22.67 -9.79 7.17
C VAL A 448 23.73 -9.06 6.34
N SER A 449 24.95 -8.97 6.86
CA SER A 449 26.05 -8.27 6.19
C SER A 449 25.73 -6.82 5.80
N ASP A 450 25.04 -6.07 6.67
CA ASP A 450 24.68 -4.66 6.50
C ASP A 450 23.78 -4.38 5.27
N SER A 451 23.05 -5.40 4.82
CA SER A 451 22.26 -5.35 3.58
C SER A 451 20.82 -4.87 3.78
N GLY A 452 20.37 -4.67 5.02
CA GLY A 452 18.97 -4.37 5.33
C GLY A 452 18.04 -5.60 5.31
N TYR A 453 18.55 -6.79 4.97
CA TYR A 453 17.76 -8.03 4.93
C TYR A 453 17.90 -8.85 6.21
N PHE A 454 16.87 -9.60 6.57
CA PHE A 454 16.87 -10.53 7.71
C PHE A 454 16.02 -11.77 7.42
N TYR A 455 16.06 -12.74 8.32
CA TYR A 455 15.27 -13.96 8.28
C TYR A 455 14.11 -13.87 9.27
N LEU A 456 12.90 -14.21 8.84
CA LEU A 456 11.71 -14.27 9.68
C LEU A 456 11.18 -15.70 9.69
N SER A 457 10.99 -16.29 10.87
CA SER A 457 10.46 -17.64 11.00
C SER A 457 9.07 -17.76 10.35
N TYR A 458 8.77 -18.87 9.67
CA TYR A 458 7.40 -19.17 9.23
C TYR A 458 6.39 -19.22 10.38
N TYR A 459 6.89 -19.51 11.57
CA TYR A 459 6.09 -19.68 12.78
C TYR A 459 5.96 -18.40 13.59
N ASP A 460 6.41 -17.24 13.11
CA ASP A 460 6.31 -15.99 13.88
C ASP A 460 4.83 -15.60 14.13
N HIS A 461 4.45 -15.44 15.40
CA HIS A 461 3.06 -15.17 15.83
C HIS A 461 2.60 -13.73 15.53
N SER A 462 3.48 -12.87 15.03
CA SER A 462 3.15 -11.47 14.74
C SER A 462 2.84 -11.19 13.29
N ILE A 463 3.07 -12.15 12.38
CA ILE A 463 2.78 -11.97 10.95
C ILE A 463 1.29 -11.67 10.77
N CYS A 464 0.96 -10.63 10.02
CA CYS A 464 -0.41 -10.30 9.66
C CYS A 464 -0.50 -9.64 8.28
N THR A 465 -1.71 -9.67 7.73
CA THR A 465 -2.10 -9.00 6.47
C THR A 465 -1.08 -9.15 5.32
N PRO A 466 -0.72 -10.37 4.87
CA PRO A 466 0.16 -10.50 3.73
C PRO A 466 -0.51 -9.98 2.45
N ILE A 467 0.12 -9.02 1.78
CA ILE A 467 -0.40 -8.39 0.56
C ILE A 467 0.66 -8.42 -0.54
N THR A 468 0.22 -8.73 -1.75
CA THR A 468 1.05 -8.61 -2.95
C THR A 468 0.27 -7.92 -4.07
N PHE A 469 1.00 -7.45 -5.07
CA PHE A 469 0.51 -6.67 -6.19
C PHE A 469 0.87 -7.30 -7.52
N SER A 470 0.08 -6.98 -8.53
CA SER A 470 0.36 -7.23 -9.94
C SER A 470 0.05 -5.95 -10.71
N PHE A 471 0.90 -5.66 -11.68
CA PHE A 471 0.83 -4.51 -12.57
C PHE A 471 0.69 -5.01 -14.01
N TYR A 472 0.19 -4.15 -14.87
CA TYR A 472 0.28 -4.38 -16.31
C TYR A 472 1.73 -4.25 -16.75
N ASP A 473 2.14 -5.09 -17.70
CA ASP A 473 3.43 -4.88 -18.35
C ASP A 473 3.39 -3.64 -19.26
N ASP A 474 4.55 -3.05 -19.55
CA ASP A 474 4.67 -1.79 -20.30
C ASP A 474 4.06 -1.89 -21.71
N ASP A 475 4.05 -3.09 -22.29
CA ASP A 475 3.44 -3.37 -23.58
C ASP A 475 1.89 -3.37 -23.48
N GLU A 476 1.32 -3.77 -22.33
CA GLU A 476 -0.09 -3.66 -21.96
C GLU A 476 -0.47 -2.20 -21.60
N THR A 477 0.41 -1.42 -20.95
CA THR A 477 0.09 -0.09 -20.36
C THR A 477 -0.41 0.98 -21.35
N GLU A 478 -0.14 0.80 -22.63
CA GLU A 478 -0.37 1.79 -23.71
C GLU A 478 -1.87 2.14 -23.91
N PHE A 479 -2.75 1.31 -23.33
CA PHE A 479 -4.20 1.44 -23.33
C PHE A 479 -4.78 2.14 -22.09
N TYR A 480 -3.98 2.37 -21.04
CA TYR A 480 -4.48 2.60 -19.69
C TYR A 480 -4.37 4.03 -19.16
N GLU A 481 -4.42 5.08 -20.01
CA GLU A 481 -4.71 6.42 -19.48
C GLU A 481 -6.19 6.51 -19.09
N LEU A 482 -6.42 6.58 -17.78
CA LEU A 482 -7.69 6.22 -17.17
C LEU A 482 -8.40 7.42 -16.58
N ASN A 483 -9.57 7.73 -17.13
CA ASN A 483 -10.61 8.29 -16.30
C ASN A 483 -11.17 7.15 -15.43
N CYS A 484 -10.88 7.23 -14.13
CA CYS A 484 -11.42 6.31 -13.14
C CYS A 484 -12.66 6.93 -12.50
N ASP A 485 -13.83 6.44 -12.91
CA ASP A 485 -15.08 6.73 -12.23
C ASP A 485 -15.14 5.89 -10.94
N GLN A 486 -15.08 6.57 -9.79
CA GLN A 486 -14.99 5.95 -8.46
C GLN A 486 -15.60 6.86 -7.39
N TYR A 487 -16.11 6.29 -6.30
CA TYR A 487 -16.69 7.07 -5.19
C TYR A 487 -16.07 6.74 -3.83
N ASP A 488 -15.11 5.83 -3.80
CA ASP A 488 -14.50 5.22 -2.61
C ASP A 488 -13.03 5.66 -2.43
N LEU A 489 -12.80 6.93 -2.10
CA LEU A 489 -11.45 7.52 -2.01
C LEU A 489 -10.93 7.60 -0.56
N MET A 490 -11.67 7.03 0.39
CA MET A 490 -11.24 6.75 1.77
C MET A 490 -10.05 5.77 1.83
N GLN A 491 -9.26 5.82 2.91
CA GLN A 491 -7.97 5.13 2.96
C GLN A 491 -8.07 3.61 3.10
N ASP A 492 -9.12 3.12 3.76
CA ASP A 492 -9.25 1.71 4.14
C ASP A 492 -10.55 1.10 3.62
N VAL A 493 -10.56 -0.22 3.56
CA VAL A 493 -11.72 -1.04 3.21
C VAL A 493 -11.87 -2.12 4.25
N ALA A 494 -13.08 -2.26 4.79
CA ALA A 494 -13.42 -3.34 5.72
C ALA A 494 -14.61 -4.13 5.19
N TYR A 495 -14.94 -5.23 5.86
CA TYR A 495 -15.95 -6.16 5.40
C TYR A 495 -17.10 -6.28 6.37
N LYS A 496 -18.32 -6.29 5.82
CA LYS A 496 -19.53 -6.59 6.57
C LYS A 496 -20.00 -8.00 6.23
N GLU A 497 -20.07 -8.83 7.25
CA GLU A 497 -20.68 -10.16 7.21
C GLU A 497 -22.19 -10.08 6.95
N LEU A 498 -22.68 -10.88 5.99
CA LEU A 498 -24.08 -10.99 5.58
C LEU A 498 -24.62 -12.36 5.94
N SER A 499 -25.88 -12.43 6.38
CA SER A 499 -26.54 -13.69 6.77
C SER A 499 -26.99 -14.58 5.59
N TYR A 500 -26.50 -14.30 4.39
CA TYR A 500 -26.83 -15.00 3.15
C TYR A 500 -25.59 -15.09 2.26
N ASN A 501 -25.53 -16.11 1.42
CA ASN A 501 -24.31 -16.54 0.72
C ASN A 501 -24.02 -15.78 -0.58
N THR A 502 -24.70 -14.66 -0.82
CA THR A 502 -24.48 -13.86 -2.04
C THR A 502 -24.52 -12.40 -1.69
N SER A 503 -23.37 -11.74 -1.76
CA SER A 503 -23.28 -10.29 -1.70
C SER A 503 -23.50 -9.74 -3.11
N ARG A 504 -24.33 -8.71 -3.22
CA ARG A 504 -24.56 -8.01 -4.50
C ARG A 504 -24.61 -6.51 -4.26
N ALA A 505 -23.75 -5.79 -4.96
CA ALA A 505 -23.53 -4.36 -4.82
C ALA A 505 -23.44 -3.71 -6.20
N ALA A 506 -23.69 -2.41 -6.26
CA ALA A 506 -23.52 -1.65 -7.48
C ALA A 506 -23.17 -0.19 -7.21
N ASN A 507 -22.39 0.39 -8.12
CA ASN A 507 -22.26 1.84 -8.23
C ASN A 507 -22.95 2.32 -9.51
N ILE A 508 -23.60 3.47 -9.43
CA ILE A 508 -24.23 4.18 -10.54
C ILE A 508 -23.39 5.43 -10.83
N PHE A 509 -22.83 5.48 -12.03
CA PHE A 509 -22.00 6.57 -12.53
C PHE A 509 -22.74 7.41 -13.57
N THR A 510 -22.20 8.59 -13.86
CA THR A 510 -22.59 9.43 -14.99
C THR A 510 -21.33 9.76 -15.79
N ALA A 511 -21.29 9.39 -17.07
CA ALA A 511 -20.15 9.69 -17.92
C ALA A 511 -19.92 11.22 -17.99
N GLU A 512 -18.79 11.70 -17.51
CA GLU A 512 -18.50 13.14 -17.46
C GLU A 512 -18.09 13.71 -18.82
N GLU A 513 -17.65 12.85 -19.74
CA GLU A 513 -17.36 13.16 -21.13
C GLU A 513 -17.70 12.00 -22.07
N ASP A 514 -17.51 12.21 -23.38
CA ASP A 514 -17.67 11.15 -24.36
C ASP A 514 -16.46 10.21 -24.22
N GLY A 515 -16.70 8.92 -23.99
CA GLY A 515 -15.61 7.96 -23.76
C GLY A 515 -16.02 6.51 -23.96
N TYR A 516 -15.04 5.61 -23.91
CA TYR A 516 -15.23 4.17 -24.08
C TYR A 516 -14.97 3.46 -22.77
N LEU A 517 -16.02 2.89 -22.17
CA LEU A 517 -15.89 2.00 -21.03
C LEU A 517 -15.29 0.67 -21.50
N TYR A 518 -14.18 0.26 -20.89
CA TYR A 518 -13.45 -0.94 -21.32
C TYR A 518 -13.04 -1.85 -20.17
N GLN A 519 -13.10 -1.34 -18.93
CA GLN A 519 -12.67 -2.10 -17.77
C GLN A 519 -13.45 -1.67 -16.53
N ILE A 520 -13.58 -2.59 -15.59
CA ILE A 520 -14.14 -2.33 -14.26
C ILE A 520 -13.17 -2.86 -13.19
N SER A 521 -13.37 -2.43 -11.95
CA SER A 521 -12.73 -3.10 -10.81
C SER A 521 -13.63 -3.14 -9.59
N SER A 522 -13.35 -4.10 -8.72
CA SER A 522 -13.98 -4.14 -7.39
C SER A 522 -13.10 -4.89 -6.39
N MET A 523 -13.30 -4.60 -5.10
CA MET A 523 -12.72 -5.38 -4.02
C MET A 523 -13.37 -6.76 -3.92
N VAL A 524 -12.59 -7.82 -4.10
CA VAL A 524 -12.99 -9.19 -3.77
C VAL A 524 -12.76 -9.42 -2.29
N CYS A 525 -13.80 -9.89 -1.60
CA CYS A 525 -13.76 -10.16 -0.16
C CYS A 525 -14.07 -11.62 0.19
N ASN A 526 -14.50 -12.39 -0.80
CA ASN A 526 -14.73 -13.82 -0.65
C ASN A 526 -13.65 -14.52 -1.51
N PRO A 527 -12.50 -14.92 -0.94
CA PRO A 527 -11.48 -15.65 -1.69
C PRO A 527 -12.04 -16.98 -2.21
N MET A 528 -11.38 -17.58 -3.20
CA MET A 528 -11.79 -18.84 -3.82
C MET A 528 -13.22 -18.84 -4.38
N SER A 529 -13.71 -17.67 -4.81
CA SER A 529 -15.08 -17.50 -5.28
C SER A 529 -15.14 -17.05 -6.75
N THR A 530 -16.31 -17.26 -7.36
CA THR A 530 -16.61 -16.68 -8.68
C THR A 530 -17.33 -15.36 -8.49
N ILE A 531 -16.77 -14.31 -9.08
CA ILE A 531 -17.35 -12.99 -9.14
C ILE A 531 -18.16 -12.89 -10.43
N THR A 532 -19.44 -12.54 -10.33
CA THR A 532 -20.26 -12.19 -11.48
C THR A 532 -20.32 -10.67 -11.60
N TYR A 533 -20.09 -10.14 -12.80
CA TYR A 533 -20.26 -8.72 -13.08
C TYR A 533 -21.33 -8.49 -14.15
N LYS A 534 -22.01 -7.35 -14.07
CA LYS A 534 -22.92 -6.84 -15.11
C LYS A 534 -22.74 -5.34 -15.27
N VAL A 535 -22.76 -4.90 -16.52
CA VAL A 535 -22.64 -3.50 -16.91
C VAL A 535 -23.94 -3.07 -17.56
N TYR A 536 -24.58 -2.01 -17.06
CA TYR A 536 -25.79 -1.44 -17.65
C TYR A 536 -25.57 0.01 -18.05
N ALA A 537 -26.21 0.46 -19.13
CA ALA A 537 -26.27 1.88 -19.52
C ALA A 537 -27.70 2.37 -19.66
N ASN A 538 -27.88 3.69 -19.77
CA ASN A 538 -29.19 4.34 -19.87
C ASN A 538 -30.10 4.03 -18.66
N ILE A 539 -29.50 3.90 -17.48
CA ILE A 539 -30.20 3.60 -16.22
C ILE A 539 -31.07 4.78 -15.78
N THR A 540 -32.17 4.48 -15.08
CA THR A 540 -33.06 5.49 -14.50
C THR A 540 -32.88 5.57 -12.99
N ASP A 541 -33.36 4.59 -12.24
CA ASP A 541 -33.45 4.70 -10.77
C ASP A 541 -32.78 3.52 -10.06
N GLU A 542 -32.92 2.30 -10.60
CA GLU A 542 -32.30 1.10 -10.03
C GLU A 542 -31.05 0.68 -10.83
N PRO A 543 -30.03 0.07 -10.17
CA PRO A 543 -28.80 -0.34 -10.83
C PRO A 543 -28.98 -1.24 -12.06
N ASP A 544 -30.03 -2.08 -12.12
CA ASP A 544 -30.30 -3.00 -13.23
C ASP A 544 -31.52 -2.60 -14.10
N SER A 545 -31.93 -1.32 -14.04
CA SER A 545 -33.07 -0.78 -14.79
C SER A 545 -32.81 -0.48 -16.27
N GLY A 546 -31.54 -0.39 -16.67
CA GLY A 546 -31.10 0.06 -18.00
C GLY A 546 -30.91 -1.07 -19.03
N GLU A 547 -30.24 -0.71 -20.12
CA GLU A 547 -29.77 -1.65 -21.14
C GLU A 547 -28.55 -2.41 -20.64
N LEU A 548 -28.60 -3.75 -20.63
CA LEU A 548 -27.45 -4.60 -20.32
C LEU A 548 -26.44 -4.52 -21.47
N LEU A 549 -25.25 -3.98 -21.20
CA LEU A 549 -24.15 -3.89 -22.14
C LEU A 549 -23.31 -5.17 -22.15
N GLU A 550 -22.93 -5.65 -20.95
CA GLU A 550 -22.12 -6.85 -20.77
C GLU A 550 -22.45 -7.56 -19.46
N SER A 551 -22.22 -8.88 -19.42
CA SER A 551 -22.13 -9.65 -18.19
C SER A 551 -21.09 -10.75 -18.32
N GLY A 552 -20.36 -11.03 -17.25
CA GLY A 552 -19.38 -12.10 -17.22
C GLY A 552 -19.14 -12.65 -15.82
N GLU A 553 -18.27 -13.65 -15.75
CA GLU A 553 -17.88 -14.32 -14.51
C GLU A 553 -16.37 -14.50 -14.48
N VAL A 554 -15.74 -14.23 -13.34
CA VAL A 554 -14.30 -14.39 -13.13
C VAL A 554 -14.05 -15.09 -11.79
N PHE A 555 -13.31 -16.19 -11.82
CA PHE A 555 -12.87 -16.87 -10.60
C PHE A 555 -11.67 -16.15 -10.00
N LYS A 556 -11.67 -15.96 -8.67
CA LYS A 556 -10.57 -15.31 -7.95
C LYS A 556 -10.13 -16.16 -6.77
N GLU A 557 -8.83 -16.46 -6.72
CA GLU A 557 -8.22 -17.30 -5.69
C GLU A 557 -8.11 -16.55 -4.35
N TYR A 558 -7.68 -15.29 -4.38
CA TYR A 558 -7.46 -14.46 -3.21
C TYR A 558 -8.43 -13.27 -3.15
N ALA A 559 -8.60 -12.72 -1.95
CA ALA A 559 -9.22 -11.42 -1.74
C ALA A 559 -8.30 -10.29 -2.25
N GLY A 560 -8.82 -9.06 -2.32
CA GLY A 560 -8.10 -7.89 -2.82
C GLY A 560 -8.78 -7.24 -4.03
N TYR A 561 -8.24 -6.13 -4.50
CA TYR A 561 -8.81 -5.43 -5.66
C TYR A 561 -8.47 -6.15 -6.95
N GLN A 562 -9.48 -6.30 -7.80
CA GLN A 562 -9.35 -7.01 -9.06
C GLN A 562 -9.85 -6.14 -10.20
N ARG A 563 -9.00 -5.90 -11.19
CA ARG A 563 -9.40 -5.37 -12.49
C ARG A 563 -10.00 -6.50 -13.33
N ILE A 564 -11.02 -6.15 -14.11
CA ILE A 564 -11.71 -7.05 -15.03
C ILE A 564 -11.87 -6.31 -16.35
N ASP A 565 -11.17 -6.77 -17.38
CA ASP A 565 -11.34 -6.28 -18.74
C ASP A 565 -12.69 -6.72 -19.29
N LEU A 566 -13.40 -5.77 -19.91
CA LEU A 566 -14.63 -6.07 -20.62
C LEU A 566 -14.31 -6.71 -21.96
N GLN A 567 -15.18 -7.61 -22.43
CA GLN A 567 -14.98 -8.29 -23.71
C GLN A 567 -15.12 -7.36 -24.91
N ASN A 568 -15.74 -6.19 -24.72
CA ASN A 568 -15.85 -5.14 -25.73
C ASN A 568 -15.69 -3.76 -25.08
N GLN A 569 -15.37 -2.77 -25.91
CA GLN A 569 -15.37 -1.36 -25.52
C GLN A 569 -16.74 -0.74 -25.82
N TYR A 570 -17.31 -0.04 -24.84
CA TYR A 570 -18.67 0.51 -24.93
C TYR A 570 -18.64 2.03 -24.93
N PHE A 571 -19.07 2.63 -26.05
CA PHE A 571 -19.18 4.08 -26.13
C PHE A 571 -20.27 4.61 -25.20
N LEU A 572 -19.88 5.49 -24.30
CA LEU A 572 -20.74 6.25 -23.42
C LEU A 572 -20.66 7.72 -23.79
N LYS A 573 -21.80 8.27 -24.18
CA LYS A 573 -21.92 9.71 -24.39
C LYS A 573 -21.90 10.44 -23.05
N LYS A 574 -21.31 11.63 -23.00
CA LYS A 574 -21.40 12.56 -21.86
C LYS A 574 -22.85 12.67 -21.37
N GLY A 575 -23.03 12.46 -20.07
CA GLY A 575 -24.32 12.48 -19.38
C GLY A 575 -25.08 11.15 -19.39
N THR A 576 -24.57 10.12 -20.07
CA THR A 576 -25.13 8.76 -19.96
C THR A 576 -24.90 8.26 -18.54
N ARG A 577 -25.98 7.86 -17.88
CA ARG A 577 -25.89 7.13 -16.61
C ARG A 577 -25.69 5.65 -16.89
N TYR A 578 -24.78 5.03 -16.16
CA TYR A 578 -24.44 3.62 -16.31
C TYR A 578 -24.08 3.03 -14.94
N SER A 579 -24.17 1.71 -14.80
CA SER A 579 -23.93 1.03 -13.53
C SER A 579 -23.05 -0.19 -13.71
N ILE A 580 -22.27 -0.45 -12.67
CA ILE A 580 -21.50 -1.69 -12.53
C ILE A 580 -22.10 -2.45 -11.36
N VAL A 581 -22.63 -3.64 -11.64
CA VAL A 581 -23.19 -4.54 -10.63
C VAL A 581 -22.21 -5.69 -10.40
N ILE A 582 -21.77 -5.87 -9.17
CA ILE A 582 -20.88 -6.94 -8.74
C ILE A 582 -21.66 -7.88 -7.83
N SER A 583 -21.49 -9.19 -8.04
CA SER A 583 -22.03 -10.23 -7.16
C SER A 583 -20.93 -11.21 -6.78
N GLN A 584 -20.79 -11.51 -5.49
CA GLN A 584 -19.85 -12.50 -4.97
C GLN A 584 -20.66 -13.59 -4.26
N VAL A 585 -20.46 -14.84 -4.67
CA VAL A 585 -21.17 -15.99 -4.09
C VAL A 585 -20.18 -16.80 -3.25
N THR A 586 -20.52 -17.02 -1.98
CA THR A 586 -19.80 -17.98 -1.14
C THR A 586 -20.45 -19.35 -1.29
N THR A 587 -19.64 -20.40 -1.30
CA THR A 587 -20.12 -21.77 -1.42
C THR A 587 -20.55 -22.39 -0.08
N GLU A 588 -20.50 -21.63 1.02
CA GLU A 588 -20.65 -22.15 2.38
C GLU A 588 -21.87 -21.60 3.14
N ASP A 589 -22.37 -22.35 4.13
CA ASP A 589 -23.52 -22.01 4.99
C ASP A 589 -23.24 -20.93 6.05
N LYS A 590 -22.13 -20.18 5.94
CA LYS A 590 -21.70 -19.15 6.90
C LYS A 590 -22.13 -17.72 6.52
N GLY A 591 -22.73 -17.52 5.35
CA GLY A 591 -23.00 -16.18 4.83
C GLY A 591 -21.91 -15.69 3.87
N SER A 592 -22.02 -14.45 3.40
CA SER A 592 -21.06 -13.82 2.49
C SER A 592 -20.57 -12.49 3.03
N TYR A 593 -19.46 -12.00 2.51
CA TYR A 593 -18.93 -10.69 2.89
C TYR A 593 -19.26 -9.63 1.84
N MET A 594 -19.39 -8.39 2.29
CA MET A 594 -19.49 -7.19 1.46
C MET A 594 -18.36 -6.22 1.80
N PRO A 595 -17.56 -5.76 0.82
CA PRO A 595 -16.57 -4.73 1.08
C PRO A 595 -17.24 -3.36 1.19
N ILE A 596 -16.80 -2.57 2.18
CA ILE A 596 -17.27 -1.21 2.44
C ILE A 596 -16.04 -0.37 2.77
N SER A 597 -15.86 0.74 2.08
CA SER A 597 -14.80 1.69 2.40
C SER A 597 -15.09 2.33 3.75
N VAL A 598 -14.09 2.36 4.63
CA VAL A 598 -14.25 2.86 5.99
C VAL A 598 -12.93 3.45 6.46
N SER A 599 -12.98 4.41 7.38
CA SER A 599 -11.81 4.81 8.15
C SER A 599 -12.22 5.18 9.56
N VAL A 600 -11.26 5.16 10.49
CA VAL A 600 -11.53 5.26 11.91
C VAL A 600 -10.71 6.38 12.54
N CYS A 601 -11.40 7.36 13.11
CA CYS A 601 -10.80 8.45 13.86
C CYS A 601 -10.69 8.08 15.34
N THR A 602 -9.63 7.39 15.72
CA THR A 602 -9.36 7.07 17.12
C THR A 602 -9.06 8.35 17.93
N ASN A 603 -9.06 8.24 19.27
CA ASN A 603 -8.68 9.33 20.16
C ASN A 603 -7.29 9.91 19.84
N PHE A 604 -6.35 9.10 19.33
CA PHE A 604 -5.06 9.60 18.86
C PHE A 604 -5.24 10.66 17.76
N PHE A 605 -5.95 10.31 16.68
CA PHE A 605 -6.24 11.23 15.58
C PHE A 605 -7.03 12.45 16.07
N ALA A 606 -8.10 12.23 16.83
CA ALA A 606 -8.92 13.32 17.35
C ALA A 606 -8.13 14.31 18.23
N SER A 607 -7.23 13.80 19.08
CA SER A 607 -6.39 14.63 19.96
C SER A 607 -5.28 15.39 19.21
N SER A 608 -4.86 14.91 18.05
CA SER A 608 -3.91 15.60 17.15
C SER A 608 -4.57 16.72 16.33
N GLY A 609 -5.90 16.79 16.32
CA GLY A 609 -6.66 17.70 15.46
C GLY A 609 -6.93 17.17 14.05
N ALA A 610 -6.54 15.92 13.75
CA ALA A 610 -6.91 15.24 12.53
C ALA A 610 -8.43 14.98 12.50
N VAL A 611 -9.04 15.21 11.34
CA VAL A 611 -10.45 14.92 11.09
C VAL A 611 -10.57 14.03 9.88
N ILE A 612 -11.36 12.97 9.97
CA ILE A 612 -11.65 12.08 8.84
C ILE A 612 -13.06 12.39 8.33
N ARG A 613 -13.22 12.54 7.02
CA ARG A 613 -14.52 12.83 6.38
C ARG A 613 -14.83 11.81 5.30
N SER A 614 -15.98 11.17 5.41
CA SER A 614 -16.59 10.36 4.34
C SER A 614 -17.58 11.20 3.54
N VAL A 615 -17.77 10.87 2.26
CA VAL A 615 -18.72 11.54 1.36
C VAL A 615 -19.57 10.50 0.64
N ILE A 616 -20.76 10.24 1.18
CA ILE A 616 -21.74 9.33 0.56
C ILE A 616 -22.92 10.14 0.04
N ASN A 617 -23.16 10.14 -1.27
CA ASN A 617 -24.31 10.80 -1.87
C ASN A 617 -25.43 9.81 -2.22
N GLU A 618 -26.68 10.29 -2.16
CA GLU A 618 -27.84 9.53 -2.61
C GLU A 618 -27.72 9.23 -4.11
N GLY A 619 -27.93 7.99 -4.50
CA GLY A 619 -27.90 7.53 -5.89
C GLY A 619 -26.54 7.10 -6.42
N GLU A 620 -25.48 7.09 -5.60
CA GLU A 620 -24.14 6.62 -6.00
C GLU A 620 -23.98 5.10 -5.80
N SER A 621 -24.10 4.62 -4.57
CA SER A 621 -23.88 3.21 -4.21
C SER A 621 -25.14 2.50 -3.76
N PHE A 622 -25.29 1.23 -4.14
CA PHE A 622 -26.45 0.39 -3.84
C PHE A 622 -26.04 -1.00 -3.38
N ILE A 623 -26.79 -1.54 -2.42
CA ILE A 623 -26.67 -2.92 -1.96
C ILE A 623 -27.99 -3.66 -2.17
N ASP A 624 -27.92 -4.90 -2.63
CA ASP A 624 -29.06 -5.80 -2.65
C ASP A 624 -29.32 -6.28 -1.22
N GLN A 625 -30.54 -6.10 -0.72
CA GLN A 625 -30.89 -6.49 0.67
C GLN A 625 -31.05 -8.01 0.84
N GLY A 626 -30.79 -8.79 -0.21
CA GLY A 626 -30.94 -10.23 -0.26
C GLY A 626 -32.41 -10.66 -0.27
N GLN A 627 -32.61 -11.95 -0.54
CA GLN A 627 -33.91 -12.63 -0.36
C GLN A 627 -35.09 -11.97 -1.11
N GLY A 628 -34.83 -11.33 -2.26
CA GLY A 628 -35.86 -10.70 -3.09
C GLY A 628 -36.40 -9.37 -2.56
N LYS A 629 -35.70 -8.71 -1.62
CA LYS A 629 -36.08 -7.39 -1.10
C LYS A 629 -35.69 -6.22 -2.02
N GLY A 630 -34.83 -6.47 -3.00
CA GLY A 630 -34.42 -5.50 -4.01
C GLY A 630 -33.26 -4.60 -3.54
N TRP A 631 -33.00 -3.57 -4.35
CA TRP A 631 -31.92 -2.61 -4.14
C TRP A 631 -32.23 -1.61 -3.03
N GLN A 632 -31.22 -1.32 -2.22
CA GLN A 632 -31.23 -0.27 -1.22
C GLN A 632 -30.06 0.66 -1.46
N ASP A 633 -30.35 1.95 -1.60
CA ASP A 633 -29.34 3.01 -1.61
C ASP A 633 -28.52 2.97 -0.30
N PHE A 634 -27.19 2.88 -0.44
CA PHE A 634 -26.26 2.68 0.66
C PHE A 634 -26.16 3.89 1.58
N SER A 635 -26.43 5.11 1.09
CA SER A 635 -26.47 6.33 1.92
C SER A 635 -27.46 6.20 3.09
N ARG A 636 -28.52 5.41 2.92
CA ARG A 636 -29.54 5.15 3.95
C ARG A 636 -29.11 4.12 4.99
N LEU A 637 -28.00 3.42 4.76
CA LEU A 637 -27.44 2.39 5.64
C LEU A 637 -26.19 2.86 6.40
N LYS A 638 -25.73 4.09 6.16
CA LYS A 638 -24.53 4.68 6.80
C LYS A 638 -24.48 4.43 8.30
N GLU A 639 -25.50 4.86 9.04
CA GLU A 639 -25.51 4.72 10.51
C GLU A 639 -25.54 3.26 11.00
N GLU A 640 -26.09 2.34 10.20
CA GLU A 640 -26.11 0.91 10.49
C GLU A 640 -24.71 0.31 10.28
N ALA A 641 -24.04 0.68 9.19
CA ALA A 641 -22.68 0.23 8.91
C ALA A 641 -21.68 0.77 9.95
N GLU A 642 -21.75 2.04 10.32
CA GLU A 642 -20.94 2.63 11.40
C GLU A 642 -21.13 1.88 12.73
N ALA A 643 -22.39 1.54 13.06
CA ALA A 643 -22.69 0.78 14.28
C ALA A 643 -22.16 -0.66 14.21
N TYR A 644 -22.21 -1.29 13.04
CA TYR A 644 -21.66 -2.64 12.83
C TYR A 644 -20.15 -2.65 13.09
N PHE A 645 -19.39 -1.78 12.42
CA PHE A 645 -17.93 -1.74 12.57
C PHE A 645 -17.51 -1.34 13.98
N PHE A 646 -18.19 -0.37 14.59
CA PHE A 646 -17.95 -0.02 15.99
C PHE A 646 -18.17 -1.23 16.92
N SER A 647 -19.21 -2.03 16.70
CA SER A 647 -19.49 -3.21 17.53
C SER A 647 -18.43 -4.30 17.40
N LYS A 648 -17.88 -4.52 16.19
CA LYS A 648 -16.79 -5.46 15.95
C LYS A 648 -15.50 -4.97 16.60
N ALA A 649 -15.14 -3.70 16.38
CA ALA A 649 -13.92 -3.08 16.91
C ALA A 649 -13.90 -2.91 18.44
N THR A 650 -15.06 -3.02 19.10
CA THR A 650 -15.20 -2.90 20.56
C THR A 650 -15.49 -4.22 21.26
N ARG A 651 -15.58 -5.33 20.50
CA ARG A 651 -15.84 -6.66 21.05
C ARG A 651 -14.74 -7.06 22.03
N GLY A 652 -15.12 -7.49 23.23
CA GLY A 652 -14.17 -7.91 24.28
C GLY A 652 -13.52 -6.77 25.07
N TYR A 653 -13.71 -5.51 24.67
CA TYR A 653 -13.19 -4.35 25.40
C TYR A 653 -14.12 -3.91 26.55
N SER A 654 -13.53 -3.38 27.63
CA SER A 654 -14.31 -2.72 28.69
C SER A 654 -14.84 -1.37 28.21
N GLN A 655 -15.96 -0.90 28.78
CA GLN A 655 -16.51 0.42 28.43
C GLN A 655 -15.49 1.56 28.62
N GLU A 656 -14.65 1.47 29.65
CA GLU A 656 -13.59 2.44 29.91
C GLU A 656 -12.54 2.46 28.80
N ALA A 657 -12.15 1.29 28.26
CA ALA A 657 -11.23 1.20 27.14
C ALA A 657 -11.87 1.72 25.85
N ILE A 658 -13.16 1.43 25.64
CA ILE A 658 -13.94 1.94 24.50
C ILE A 658 -14.00 3.46 24.54
N ASP A 659 -14.42 4.07 25.66
CA ASP A 659 -14.56 5.52 25.80
C ASP A 659 -13.21 6.25 25.67
N ALA A 660 -12.11 5.61 26.11
CA ALA A 660 -10.77 6.15 25.96
C ALA A 660 -10.26 6.13 24.51
N ARG A 661 -10.72 5.15 23.72
CA ARG A 661 -10.25 4.91 22.34
C ARG A 661 -11.12 5.58 21.29
N TYR A 662 -12.43 5.59 21.51
CA TYR A 662 -13.46 6.10 20.60
C TYR A 662 -14.32 7.15 21.33
N PRO A 663 -13.78 8.37 21.53
CA PRO A 663 -14.43 9.40 22.31
C PRO A 663 -15.78 9.87 21.72
N ASN A 664 -16.01 9.65 20.41
CA ASN A 664 -17.29 9.93 19.76
C ASN A 664 -18.11 8.65 19.46
N GLY A 665 -17.67 7.50 20.00
CA GLY A 665 -18.31 6.20 19.81
C GLY A 665 -18.37 5.79 18.34
N LYS A 666 -19.52 5.29 17.89
CA LYS A 666 -19.70 4.85 16.48
C LYS A 666 -19.40 5.94 15.43
N LYS A 667 -19.47 7.22 15.78
CA LYS A 667 -19.19 8.33 14.85
C LYS A 667 -17.71 8.47 14.51
N ASP A 668 -16.83 7.84 15.28
CA ASP A 668 -15.41 7.75 14.95
C ASP A 668 -15.19 6.85 13.73
N PHE A 669 -16.16 6.01 13.36
CA PHE A 669 -16.15 5.22 12.13
C PHE A 669 -16.82 6.04 11.02
N GLN A 670 -16.06 6.31 9.96
CA GLN A 670 -16.51 7.01 8.78
C GLN A 670 -16.62 6.01 7.64
N VAL A 671 -17.81 5.48 7.41
CA VAL A 671 -18.09 4.60 6.26
C VAL A 671 -18.33 5.44 5.02
N ASP A 672 -17.97 4.88 3.88
CA ASP A 672 -17.99 5.55 2.58
C ASP A 672 -18.59 4.64 1.48
N ASN A 673 -18.57 5.09 0.22
CA ASN A 673 -19.18 4.38 -0.90
C ASN A 673 -18.55 2.99 -1.15
N LEU A 674 -19.21 2.20 -1.98
CA LEU A 674 -18.78 0.82 -2.22
C LEU A 674 -17.57 0.79 -3.18
N PRO A 675 -16.60 -0.10 -2.95
CA PRO A 675 -15.37 -0.18 -3.74
C PRO A 675 -15.59 -0.86 -5.09
N ILE A 676 -16.25 -0.13 -5.99
CA ILE A 676 -16.55 -0.49 -7.37
C ILE A 676 -16.15 0.70 -8.24
N LYS A 677 -15.30 0.45 -9.23
CA LYS A 677 -14.75 1.50 -10.10
C LYS A 677 -14.95 1.13 -11.57
N ALA A 678 -15.02 2.13 -12.43
CA ALA A 678 -15.14 1.98 -13.88
C ALA A 678 -14.10 2.82 -14.60
N PHE A 679 -13.65 2.33 -15.76
CA PHE A 679 -12.48 2.84 -16.45
C PHE A 679 -12.81 3.16 -17.89
N LEU A 680 -12.63 4.43 -18.25
CA LEU A 680 -13.00 4.97 -19.55
C LEU A 680 -11.78 5.56 -20.25
N ILE A 681 -11.74 5.37 -21.57
CA ILE A 681 -10.82 6.07 -22.47
C ILE A 681 -11.57 7.25 -23.09
N PRO A 682 -11.08 8.50 -22.95
CA PRO A 682 -11.71 9.66 -23.60
C PRO A 682 -11.78 9.49 -25.12
N ALA A 683 -12.94 9.75 -25.73
CA ALA A 683 -13.19 9.41 -27.13
C ALA A 683 -12.32 10.20 -28.12
N ASP A 684 -11.82 11.37 -27.74
CA ASP A 684 -10.94 12.21 -28.56
C ASP A 684 -9.45 11.77 -28.50
N THR A 685 -9.11 10.83 -27.62
CA THR A 685 -7.75 10.30 -27.46
C THR A 685 -7.48 9.04 -28.29
N VAL A 686 -8.49 8.50 -28.99
CA VAL A 686 -8.41 7.22 -29.69
C VAL A 686 -8.80 7.28 -31.17
N THR A 687 -8.28 6.32 -31.94
CA THR A 687 -8.67 5.97 -33.31
C THR A 687 -9.20 4.55 -33.39
N GLU A 688 -10.11 4.29 -34.32
CA GLU A 688 -10.56 2.92 -34.61
C GLU A 688 -9.42 2.06 -35.18
N GLY A 689 -9.43 0.79 -34.82
CA GLY A 689 -8.61 -0.28 -35.37
C GLY A 689 -9.41 -1.58 -35.46
N LEU A 690 -9.12 -2.41 -36.45
CA LEU A 690 -9.85 -3.64 -36.71
C LEU A 690 -8.97 -4.86 -36.36
N ILE A 691 -9.35 -5.68 -35.37
CA ILE A 691 -8.53 -6.84 -34.98
C ILE A 691 -8.37 -7.78 -36.19
N GLY A 692 -7.14 -8.07 -36.55
CA GLY A 692 -6.72 -8.82 -37.74
C GLY A 692 -6.25 -7.97 -38.92
N ASP A 693 -6.33 -6.63 -38.84
CA ASP A 693 -5.80 -5.68 -39.83
C ASP A 693 -4.36 -5.28 -39.47
N ALA A 694 -3.43 -6.20 -39.71
CA ALA A 694 -2.02 -6.04 -39.36
C ALA A 694 -1.29 -5.05 -40.28
N ASP A 695 -1.80 -4.79 -41.49
CA ASP A 695 -1.20 -3.82 -42.41
C ASP A 695 -1.86 -2.42 -42.41
N LEU A 696 -2.86 -2.24 -41.54
CA LEU A 696 -3.57 -0.97 -41.27
C LEU A 696 -4.34 -0.41 -42.48
N ASN A 697 -4.87 -1.29 -43.33
CA ASN A 697 -5.64 -0.90 -44.51
C ASN A 697 -7.17 -0.93 -44.31
N ASN A 698 -7.64 -1.32 -43.11
CA ASN A 698 -9.02 -1.55 -42.69
C ASN A 698 -9.72 -2.76 -43.35
N GLU A 699 -8.97 -3.73 -43.87
CA GLU A 699 -9.49 -4.97 -44.44
C GLU A 699 -8.71 -6.18 -43.90
N ILE A 700 -9.43 -7.19 -43.37
CA ILE A 700 -8.79 -8.43 -42.91
C ILE A 700 -8.62 -9.38 -44.09
N THR A 701 -7.38 -9.58 -44.51
CA THR A 701 -7.02 -10.38 -45.68
C THR A 701 -5.87 -11.35 -45.38
N VAL A 702 -5.49 -12.16 -46.37
CA VAL A 702 -4.28 -13.00 -46.25
C VAL A 702 -3.00 -12.16 -46.24
N THR A 703 -3.07 -10.88 -46.65
CA THR A 703 -1.95 -9.95 -46.62
C THR A 703 -1.55 -9.66 -45.17
N ASP A 704 -2.53 -9.51 -44.28
CA ASP A 704 -2.30 -9.32 -42.84
C ASP A 704 -1.56 -10.50 -42.21
N ALA A 705 -2.00 -11.72 -42.53
CA ALA A 705 -1.27 -12.92 -42.11
C ALA A 705 0.16 -12.96 -42.67
N THR A 706 0.37 -12.45 -43.88
CA THR A 706 1.71 -12.34 -44.48
C THR A 706 2.55 -11.26 -43.78
N THR A 707 1.92 -10.16 -43.37
CA THR A 707 2.54 -9.08 -42.59
C THR A 707 3.04 -9.60 -41.25
N ILE A 708 2.20 -10.35 -40.52
CA ILE A 708 2.59 -11.02 -39.27
C ILE A 708 3.74 -12.00 -39.49
N GLN A 709 3.67 -12.86 -40.51
CA GLN A 709 4.76 -13.79 -40.85
C GLN A 709 6.10 -13.10 -41.11
N ARG A 710 6.06 -11.96 -41.80
CA ARG A 710 7.26 -11.16 -42.08
C ARG A 710 7.80 -10.49 -40.83
N PHE A 711 6.92 -10.06 -39.93
CA PHE A 711 7.30 -9.52 -38.63
C PHE A 711 7.96 -10.59 -37.75
N ASP A 712 7.34 -11.77 -37.61
CA ASP A 712 7.86 -12.92 -36.84
C ASP A 712 9.24 -13.37 -37.34
N CYS A 713 9.46 -13.32 -38.67
CA CYS A 713 10.77 -13.59 -39.28
C CYS A 713 11.75 -12.40 -39.24
N GLN A 714 11.46 -11.34 -38.49
CA GLN A 714 12.28 -10.12 -38.34
C GLN A 714 12.61 -9.42 -39.67
N MET A 715 11.75 -9.57 -40.68
CA MET A 715 11.93 -8.94 -42.00
C MET A 715 11.38 -7.51 -42.07
N ILE A 716 10.43 -7.19 -41.20
CA ILE A 716 9.81 -5.86 -41.05
C ILE A 716 9.61 -5.57 -39.57
N GLY A 717 9.54 -4.28 -39.22
CA GLY A 717 8.91 -3.85 -37.98
C GLY A 717 7.43 -3.51 -38.25
N LEU A 718 6.60 -3.64 -37.22
CA LEU A 718 5.23 -3.16 -37.21
C LEU A 718 5.15 -1.91 -36.32
N SER A 719 4.25 -0.99 -36.63
CA SER A 719 3.90 0.07 -35.69
C SER A 719 3.18 -0.52 -34.48
N ARG A 720 3.16 0.22 -33.37
CA ARG A 720 2.44 -0.13 -32.14
C ARG A 720 0.99 -0.53 -32.42
N LYS A 721 0.28 0.30 -33.19
CA LYS A 721 -1.08 0.04 -33.66
C LYS A 721 -1.21 -1.28 -34.42
N ALA A 722 -0.26 -1.58 -35.30
CA ALA A 722 -0.28 -2.81 -36.11
C ALA A 722 0.01 -4.06 -35.28
N LEU A 723 0.83 -3.97 -34.22
CA LEU A 723 1.06 -5.09 -33.30
C LEU A 723 -0.22 -5.44 -32.53
N GLN A 724 -0.90 -4.44 -32.00
CA GLN A 724 -2.17 -4.63 -31.27
C GLN A 724 -3.28 -5.20 -32.14
N LEU A 725 -3.37 -4.80 -33.41
CA LEU A 725 -4.33 -5.38 -34.35
C LEU A 725 -3.89 -6.74 -34.90
N ALA A 726 -2.61 -7.08 -34.81
CA ALA A 726 -2.09 -8.36 -35.25
C ALA A 726 -2.30 -9.48 -34.23
N ASP A 727 -2.37 -9.17 -32.94
CA ASP A 727 -2.71 -10.14 -31.88
C ASP A 727 -4.22 -10.41 -31.92
N VAL A 728 -4.57 -11.57 -32.47
CA VAL A 728 -5.97 -11.90 -32.75
C VAL A 728 -6.59 -12.91 -31.79
N ASP A 729 -5.76 -13.58 -30.98
CA ASP A 729 -6.23 -14.42 -29.88
C ASP A 729 -6.09 -13.77 -28.51
N LEU A 730 -5.60 -12.52 -28.46
CA LEU A 730 -5.51 -11.67 -27.27
C LEU A 730 -4.64 -12.30 -26.20
N ASP A 731 -3.53 -12.90 -26.63
CA ASP A 731 -2.51 -13.50 -25.75
C ASP A 731 -1.27 -12.61 -25.55
N GLU A 732 -1.36 -11.36 -26.05
CA GLU A 732 -0.35 -10.30 -26.03
C GLU A 732 0.91 -10.62 -26.86
N LYS A 733 0.88 -11.69 -27.67
CA LYS A 733 2.03 -12.13 -28.46
C LYS A 733 1.67 -12.28 -29.92
N VAL A 734 2.17 -11.35 -30.73
CA VAL A 734 2.08 -11.46 -32.20
C VAL A 734 3.05 -12.53 -32.70
N THR A 735 2.51 -13.72 -33.01
CA THR A 735 3.26 -14.88 -33.48
C THR A 735 2.73 -15.43 -34.80
N ILE A 736 3.35 -16.50 -35.29
CA ILE A 736 2.83 -17.27 -36.42
C ILE A 736 1.41 -17.85 -36.19
N LEU A 737 0.97 -17.98 -34.92
CA LEU A 737 -0.37 -18.46 -34.59
C LEU A 737 -1.43 -17.45 -35.01
N ASP A 738 -1.20 -16.15 -34.81
CA ASP A 738 -2.09 -15.08 -35.25
C ASP A 738 -2.27 -15.05 -36.75
N ALA A 739 -1.16 -15.17 -37.49
CA ALA A 739 -1.19 -15.30 -38.94
C ALA A 739 -2.06 -16.50 -39.35
N THR A 740 -1.96 -17.61 -38.61
CA THR A 740 -2.76 -18.81 -38.86
C THR A 740 -4.25 -18.57 -38.56
N TRP A 741 -4.58 -17.83 -37.50
CA TRP A 741 -5.96 -17.48 -37.16
C TRP A 741 -6.59 -16.56 -38.20
N ILE A 742 -5.87 -15.55 -38.68
CA ILE A 742 -6.31 -14.68 -39.78
C ILE A 742 -6.56 -15.51 -41.05
N GLN A 743 -5.63 -16.40 -41.42
CA GLN A 743 -5.82 -17.29 -42.58
C GLN A 743 -7.07 -18.15 -42.45
N ARG A 744 -7.34 -18.68 -41.25
CA ARG A 744 -8.55 -19.47 -40.97
C ARG A 744 -9.82 -18.63 -41.11
N LYS A 745 -9.83 -17.42 -40.55
CA LYS A 745 -10.95 -16.48 -40.68
C LYS A 745 -11.24 -16.18 -42.15
N VAL A 746 -10.22 -15.81 -42.93
CA VAL A 746 -10.32 -15.51 -44.37
C VAL A 746 -10.81 -16.73 -45.16
N ALA A 747 -10.43 -17.95 -44.75
CA ALA A 747 -10.89 -19.19 -45.36
C ALA A 747 -12.31 -19.65 -44.91
N GLY A 748 -12.98 -18.90 -44.01
CA GLY A 748 -14.29 -19.29 -43.47
C GLY A 748 -14.24 -20.48 -42.50
N ILE A 749 -13.08 -20.72 -41.89
CA ILE A 749 -12.85 -21.75 -40.88
C ILE A 749 -12.96 -21.09 -39.49
N SER A 750 -13.36 -21.87 -38.48
CA SER A 750 -13.38 -21.42 -37.08
C SER A 750 -12.05 -20.79 -36.67
N ALA A 751 -12.13 -19.59 -36.10
CA ALA A 751 -11.04 -18.74 -35.63
C ALA A 751 -11.57 -17.93 -34.42
N PRO A 752 -10.71 -17.24 -33.65
CA PRO A 752 -11.12 -16.38 -32.55
C PRO A 752 -12.23 -15.39 -32.96
N ASP A 753 -13.21 -15.20 -32.08
CA ASP A 753 -14.33 -14.28 -32.30
C ASP A 753 -13.89 -12.81 -32.28
N ALA A 754 -12.70 -12.52 -31.74
CA ALA A 754 -12.08 -11.20 -31.74
C ALA A 754 -11.76 -10.68 -33.15
N ILE A 755 -11.42 -11.56 -34.11
CA ILE A 755 -11.06 -11.15 -35.48
C ILE A 755 -12.22 -10.46 -36.16
N GLY A 756 -12.02 -9.20 -36.56
CA GLY A 756 -13.04 -8.33 -37.16
C GLY A 756 -13.80 -7.47 -36.16
N LYS A 757 -13.48 -7.53 -34.87
CA LYS A 757 -13.98 -6.55 -33.90
C LYS A 757 -13.23 -5.23 -34.07
N VAL A 758 -13.97 -4.14 -33.98
CA VAL A 758 -13.39 -2.80 -33.89
C VAL A 758 -12.97 -2.57 -32.44
N ILE A 759 -11.73 -2.18 -32.25
CA ILE A 759 -11.18 -1.68 -30.99
C ILE A 759 -10.72 -0.24 -31.20
N PHE A 760 -10.66 0.52 -30.10
CA PHE A 760 -10.16 1.89 -30.13
C PHE A 760 -8.74 1.90 -29.56
N LEU A 761 -7.81 2.41 -30.35
CA LEU A 761 -6.37 2.47 -30.09
C LEU A 761 -5.95 3.93 -29.93
N ARG A 762 -5.06 4.23 -28.98
CA ARG A 762 -4.60 5.60 -28.71
C ARG A 762 -4.08 6.30 -29.98
N ASN A 763 -4.32 7.60 -30.07
CA ASN A 763 -3.73 8.46 -31.09
C ASN A 763 -2.21 8.55 -30.89
N GLU A 764 -1.42 8.27 -31.94
CA GLU A 764 0.02 8.52 -31.98
C GLU A 764 0.28 10.04 -32.02
N ASN A 765 0.28 10.74 -30.88
CA ASN A 765 0.69 12.15 -30.78
C ASN A 765 1.79 12.33 -29.75
#